data_AF-A0A953P3Y2-F1
#
_entry.id   AF-A0A953P3Y2-F1
#
_cell.length_a   1.000
_cell.length_b   1.000
_cell.length_c   1.000
_cell.angle_alpha   90.00
_cell.angle_beta   90.00
_cell.angle_gamma   90.00
#
_symmetry.space_group_name_H-M   'P 1'
#
loop_
_entity.id
_entity.type
_entity.pdbx_description
1 polymer ?
#
loop_
_entity_poly.entity_id
_entity_poly.type
_entity_poly.pdbx_seq_one_letter_code
_entity_poly.pdbx_strand_id
1 'polypeptide(L)'
;MKKGTNMSDQKRKIVGIVLVSLWLLLPALFASMPPARSPQASSPLSLEDVLKRLSNYEYGQNEGVLWDLRNYVQAIKDIPESRQACEEKLSAFLETQASLAAKMTVCRQLRIIGTEKSVPILEKMLPQKDSSDMARYALEKIPGEAADKALLKALANTRGEVQLGIIFSLGQRKTQAAVAPLGPLIMNSRKETASAAVTSLGRIAGKEAAGVLSAALGKVKPDLQGQIASGLLLCAEGFRALNNMEAGAEIYNHLLGLKLPTDLRGAAMAGKIATAGDEAPKIILSVLEAPDQNMYRPAIGMVKGAFNNSNIASVCALLPRLPEASQVQLLAVLADYPKGTVLPTILGAARSPLEGVRIAALKALEKAGDASTVEFLAGAAAKSSGKEQEAARTSLWGLKGRDVDEAVLSYLANEPGEDVLNELIMSIGERRIFAAKSVLVKQTGSPSAKVRQNSLRALKLVGTPSDIPGLLGLLLRTADEREQVEVENAISALAKKIANPLARSGAVKARLDKETEIKNKCMLFLILGKIGDDSALPVLREALNDSNADVVDAAVRALAVWPTATAKDDILQINETTKNDVHEILTLQAYVRMIGLEKFRAPEAAIKDLKLAYGLADRPEEKKLVLGMLPNFSCGGALEFARSLVEFRDIKEEAQAAVDKIKKELDKKAAK
;
A
#
# COMPACT_ATOMS: atom_id res chain seq x y z
N MET A 1 -67.76 -1.19 -34.28
CA MET A 1 -67.84 -2.55 -33.69
C MET A 1 -66.67 -2.74 -32.72
N LYS A 2 -66.98 -3.12 -31.47
CA LYS A 2 -66.15 -3.74 -30.39
C LYS A 2 -64.71 -3.22 -30.18
N LYS A 3 -64.47 -2.40 -29.15
CA LYS A 3 -64.10 -2.72 -27.73
C LYS A 3 -62.68 -3.30 -27.58
N GLY A 4 -61.83 -2.56 -26.86
CA GLY A 4 -60.54 -3.06 -26.35
C GLY A 4 -59.55 -1.99 -25.88
N THR A 5 -59.98 -0.95 -25.14
CA THR A 5 -59.09 -0.02 -24.43
C THR A 5 -58.80 -0.56 -23.04
N ASN A 6 -57.52 -0.77 -22.71
CA ASN A 6 -57.07 -1.27 -21.41
C ASN A 6 -56.12 -0.27 -20.73
N MET A 7 -56.53 0.13 -19.53
CA MET A 7 -55.73 0.51 -18.35
C MET A 7 -54.59 1.51 -18.55
N SER A 8 -54.88 2.81 -18.47
CA SER A 8 -55.13 3.60 -17.24
C SER A 8 -53.84 4.11 -16.61
N ASP A 9 -53.51 5.30 -17.10
CA ASP A 9 -52.69 6.37 -16.57
C ASP A 9 -53.23 6.92 -15.22
N GLN A 10 -53.60 6.01 -14.31
CA GLN A 10 -54.27 6.29 -13.04
C GLN A 10 -53.43 5.79 -11.85
N LYS A 11 -52.09 5.78 -12.01
CA LYS A 11 -51.11 5.36 -10.99
C LYS A 11 -49.95 6.34 -10.77
N ARG A 12 -50.05 7.60 -11.23
CA ARG A 12 -48.97 8.60 -11.03
C ARG A 12 -49.39 9.94 -10.41
N LYS A 13 -50.62 10.06 -9.93
CA LYS A 13 -51.05 11.18 -9.08
C LYS A 13 -51.85 10.57 -7.92
N ILE A 14 -51.59 11.02 -6.69
CA ILE A 14 -52.09 10.47 -5.39
C ILE A 14 -51.16 9.42 -4.74
N VAL A 15 -49.88 9.77 -4.54
CA VAL A 15 -49.05 9.27 -3.39
C VAL A 15 -48.16 10.44 -2.93
N GLY A 16 -48.82 11.55 -2.64
CA GLY A 16 -48.22 12.73 -2.06
C GLY A 16 -49.37 13.43 -1.35
N ILE A 17 -49.22 13.62 -0.04
CA ILE A 17 -50.21 14.12 0.93
C ILE A 17 -50.97 12.97 1.62
N VAL A 18 -50.95 13.03 2.97
CA VAL A 18 -51.54 12.12 3.97
C VAL A 18 -50.62 11.02 4.51
N LEU A 19 -49.62 11.45 5.29
CA LEU A 19 -49.01 10.68 6.38
C LEU A 19 -48.70 11.63 7.54
N VAL A 20 -49.74 12.30 8.03
CA VAL A 20 -49.78 13.01 9.31
C VAL A 20 -51.17 12.73 9.89
N SER A 21 -51.20 12.48 11.20
CA SER A 21 -52.39 12.36 12.07
C SER A 21 -53.34 11.19 11.83
N LEU A 22 -53.15 10.10 12.57
CA LEU A 22 -54.13 9.52 13.52
C LEU A 22 -53.62 8.13 13.93
N TRP A 23 -52.96 7.99 15.09
CA TRP A 23 -52.96 6.75 15.89
C TRP A 23 -52.58 7.15 17.31
N LEU A 24 -53.52 7.84 17.96
CA LEU A 24 -53.64 7.95 19.40
C LEU A 24 -54.65 6.89 19.85
N LEU A 25 -54.31 6.14 20.92
CA LEU A 25 -55.17 5.27 21.76
C LEU A 25 -55.53 3.89 21.13
N LEU A 26 -55.31 2.71 21.73
CA LEU A 26 -54.96 2.26 23.09
C LEU A 26 -54.28 0.85 23.00
N PRO A 27 -53.66 0.36 24.10
CA PRO A 27 -52.62 -0.67 24.18
C PRO A 27 -53.12 -2.01 24.78
N ALA A 28 -52.35 -3.09 24.61
CA ALA A 28 -52.09 -4.13 25.62
C ALA A 28 -51.12 -5.18 25.06
N LEU A 29 -50.29 -5.75 25.93
CA LEU A 29 -49.35 -6.86 25.71
C LEU A 29 -48.04 -6.52 25.01
N PHE A 30 -47.14 -5.82 25.72
CA PHE A 30 -45.73 -6.20 25.82
C PHE A 30 -45.13 -5.54 27.07
N ALA A 31 -45.48 -6.09 28.23
CA ALA A 31 -44.78 -5.85 29.47
C ALA A 31 -43.81 -7.01 29.70
N SER A 32 -42.50 -6.79 29.50
CA SER A 32 -41.37 -7.46 30.19
C SER A 32 -40.05 -7.32 29.41
N MET A 33 -39.54 -6.10 29.28
CA MET A 33 -38.10 -5.88 29.14
C MET A 33 -37.69 -4.70 30.04
N PRO A 34 -36.73 -4.85 30.95
CA PRO A 34 -36.21 -3.72 31.70
C PRO A 34 -35.48 -2.78 30.73
N PRO A 35 -35.65 -1.45 30.84
CA PRO A 35 -34.95 -0.52 29.97
C PRO A 35 -33.44 -0.62 30.23
N ALA A 36 -32.67 -0.76 29.15
CA ALA A 36 -31.23 -0.58 29.18
C ALA A 36 -30.93 0.77 29.83
N ARG A 37 -30.15 0.75 30.92
CA ARG A 37 -29.62 1.96 31.54
C ARG A 37 -28.92 2.78 30.45
N SER A 38 -29.41 3.98 30.20
CA SER A 38 -28.65 5.01 29.52
C SER A 38 -27.30 5.17 30.22
N PRO A 39 -26.17 5.27 29.51
CA PRO A 39 -24.92 5.63 30.16
C PRO A 39 -25.13 7.03 30.76
N GLN A 40 -25.06 7.12 32.09
CA GLN A 40 -24.93 8.40 32.78
C GLN A 40 -23.71 9.10 32.20
N ALA A 41 -23.93 10.14 31.42
CA ALA A 41 -22.90 11.10 31.08
C ALA A 41 -22.52 11.78 32.39
N SER A 42 -21.44 11.32 33.02
CA SER A 42 -20.77 12.04 34.09
C SER A 42 -20.50 13.46 33.61
N SER A 43 -20.97 14.47 34.35
CA SER A 43 -20.70 15.88 34.07
C SER A 43 -19.21 16.07 33.74
N PRO A 44 -18.87 16.90 32.74
CA PRO A 44 -17.46 17.15 32.42
C PRO A 44 -16.75 17.67 33.66
N LEU A 45 -15.65 17.01 34.03
CA LEU A 45 -14.80 17.40 35.16
C LEU A 45 -14.43 18.89 35.05
N SER A 46 -14.45 19.60 36.19
CA SER A 46 -13.98 20.98 36.22
C SER A 46 -12.48 21.06 35.94
N LEU A 47 -11.99 22.16 35.38
CA LEU A 47 -10.56 22.36 35.14
C LEU A 47 -9.74 22.23 36.45
N GLU A 48 -10.29 22.67 37.57
CA GLU A 48 -9.63 22.59 38.88
C GLU A 48 -9.43 21.14 39.33
N ASP A 49 -10.43 20.28 39.13
CA ASP A 49 -10.33 18.86 39.44
C ASP A 49 -9.30 18.16 38.55
N VAL A 50 -9.29 18.51 37.26
CA VAL A 50 -8.30 18.00 36.30
C VAL A 50 -6.88 18.42 36.71
N LEU A 51 -6.66 19.69 37.05
CA LEU A 51 -5.35 20.18 37.47
C LEU A 51 -4.90 19.59 38.81
N LYS A 52 -5.82 19.40 39.76
CA LYS A 52 -5.51 18.74 41.04
C LYS A 52 -5.05 17.30 40.83
N ARG A 53 -5.73 16.56 39.95
CA ARG A 53 -5.31 15.20 39.55
C ARG A 53 -3.97 15.20 38.82
N LEU A 54 -3.70 16.24 38.04
CA LEU A 54 -2.46 16.37 37.26
C LEU A 54 -1.24 16.71 38.12
N SER A 55 -1.39 17.38 39.27
CA SER A 55 -0.28 17.92 40.08
C SER A 55 0.86 16.95 40.38
N ASN A 56 0.56 15.67 40.61
CA ASN A 56 1.52 14.63 40.97
C ASN A 56 1.77 13.61 39.84
N TYR A 57 1.36 13.93 38.61
CA TYR A 57 1.47 13.03 37.47
C TYR A 57 2.93 12.78 37.10
N GLU A 58 3.31 11.52 36.94
CA GLU A 58 4.61 11.11 36.35
C GLU A 58 4.40 10.22 35.13
N TYR A 59 5.37 10.20 34.21
CA TYR A 59 5.28 9.36 33.02
C TYR A 59 5.15 7.88 33.40
N GLY A 60 4.25 7.16 32.72
CA GLY A 60 3.91 5.76 33.03
C GLY A 60 2.77 5.58 34.04
N GLN A 61 2.24 6.67 34.63
CA GLN A 61 0.98 6.65 35.37
C GLN A 61 -0.24 6.75 34.44
N ASN A 62 -1.45 6.72 35.00
CA ASN A 62 -2.71 6.79 34.25
C ASN A 62 -2.79 8.05 33.37
N GLU A 63 -2.64 7.87 32.05
CA GLU A 63 -2.63 8.93 31.05
C GLU A 63 -4.00 9.58 30.80
N GLY A 64 -5.08 9.05 31.39
CA GLY A 64 -6.44 9.59 31.27
C GLY A 64 -6.52 11.07 31.65
N VAL A 65 -5.77 11.49 32.68
CA VAL A 65 -5.72 12.91 33.11
C VAL A 65 -5.14 13.84 32.02
N LEU A 66 -4.26 13.33 31.16
CA LEU A 66 -3.70 14.09 30.03
C LEU A 66 -4.77 14.34 28.96
N TRP A 67 -5.60 13.34 28.71
CA TRP A 67 -6.73 13.42 27.79
C TRP A 67 -7.82 14.34 28.33
N ASP A 68 -8.13 14.25 29.63
CA ASP A 68 -9.09 15.12 30.30
C ASP A 68 -8.71 16.60 30.11
N LEU A 69 -7.45 16.96 30.38
CA LEU A 69 -6.97 18.33 30.20
C LEU A 69 -6.98 18.76 28.73
N ARG A 70 -6.53 17.90 27.80
CA ARG A 70 -6.53 18.21 26.37
C ARG A 70 -7.95 18.45 25.87
N ASN A 71 -8.89 17.58 26.23
CA ASN A 71 -10.28 17.67 25.78
C ASN A 71 -10.95 18.93 26.34
N TYR A 72 -10.67 19.28 27.60
CA TYR A 72 -11.14 20.53 28.19
C TYR A 72 -10.64 21.75 27.39
N VAL A 73 -9.33 21.84 27.17
CA VAL A 73 -8.72 22.96 26.43
C VAL A 73 -9.24 23.03 25.00
N GLN A 74 -9.39 21.89 24.33
CA GLN A 74 -9.91 21.82 22.97
C GLN A 74 -11.36 22.27 22.87
N ALA A 75 -12.19 22.05 23.91
CA ALA A 75 -13.58 22.48 23.92
C ALA A 75 -13.75 24.00 24.11
N ILE A 76 -12.81 24.66 24.79
CA ILE A 76 -12.93 26.07 25.19
C ILE A 76 -12.03 27.03 24.42
N LYS A 77 -11.04 26.54 23.66
CA LYS A 77 -10.02 27.37 23.01
C LYS A 77 -10.55 28.48 22.09
N ASP A 78 -11.74 28.28 21.51
CA ASP A 78 -12.35 29.21 20.54
C ASP A 78 -13.32 30.21 21.23
N ILE A 79 -13.47 30.11 22.56
CA ILE A 79 -14.33 31.00 23.38
C ILE A 79 -13.41 31.96 24.16
N PRO A 80 -13.33 33.25 23.83
CA PRO A 80 -12.32 34.18 24.37
C PRO A 80 -12.25 34.22 25.90
N GLU A 81 -13.39 34.38 26.59
CA GLU A 81 -13.45 34.50 28.04
C GLU A 81 -13.04 33.19 28.73
N SER A 82 -13.51 32.07 28.20
CA SER A 82 -13.19 30.74 28.74
C SER A 82 -11.74 30.37 28.48
N ARG A 83 -11.22 30.71 27.31
CA ARG A 83 -9.81 30.58 26.95
C ARG A 83 -8.93 31.37 27.90
N GLN A 84 -9.27 32.63 28.16
CA GLN A 84 -8.52 33.48 29.09
C GLN A 84 -8.54 32.90 30.52
N ALA A 85 -9.72 32.54 31.03
CA ALA A 85 -9.83 31.95 32.37
C ALA A 85 -9.05 30.64 32.50
N CYS A 86 -9.04 29.82 31.45
CA CYS A 86 -8.22 28.60 31.39
C CYS A 86 -6.72 28.95 31.40
N GLU A 87 -6.28 29.89 30.57
CA GLU A 87 -4.89 30.35 30.51
C GLU A 87 -4.37 30.83 31.87
N GLU A 88 -5.16 31.62 32.59
CA GLU A 88 -4.82 32.13 33.92
C GLU A 88 -4.62 30.98 34.93
N LYS A 89 -5.53 30.00 34.93
CA LYS A 89 -5.42 28.80 35.81
C LYS A 89 -4.22 27.92 35.46
N LEU A 90 -3.96 27.74 34.16
CA LEU A 90 -2.78 27.02 33.70
C LEU A 90 -1.47 27.73 34.08
N SER A 91 -1.44 29.06 33.97
CA SER A 91 -0.28 29.87 34.38
C SER A 91 -0.03 29.78 35.88
N ALA A 92 -1.08 29.90 36.69
CA ALA A 92 -1.00 29.71 38.14
C ALA A 92 -0.51 28.31 38.53
N PHE A 93 -0.95 27.27 37.80
CA PHE A 93 -0.48 25.90 38.03
C PHE A 93 1.04 25.76 37.86
N LEU A 94 1.65 26.47 36.90
CA LEU A 94 3.09 26.40 36.67
C LEU A 94 3.93 26.97 37.85
N GLU A 95 3.35 27.85 38.67
CA GLU A 95 3.98 28.40 39.88
C GLU A 95 4.00 27.41 41.06
N THR A 96 3.20 26.34 40.99
CA THR A 96 3.13 25.33 42.05
C THR A 96 4.34 24.38 42.05
N GLN A 97 4.45 23.54 43.08
CA GLN A 97 5.45 22.47 43.19
C GLN A 97 5.02 21.18 42.45
N ALA A 98 4.17 21.29 41.43
CA ALA A 98 3.78 20.15 40.60
C ALA A 98 4.99 19.50 39.89
N SER A 99 4.87 18.22 39.56
CA SER A 99 5.91 17.46 38.87
C SER A 99 6.30 18.07 37.51
N LEU A 100 7.50 17.75 37.02
CA LEU A 100 7.97 18.22 35.71
C LEU A 100 7.08 17.70 34.57
N ALA A 101 6.59 16.46 34.66
CA ALA A 101 5.67 15.88 33.68
C ALA A 101 4.31 16.60 33.66
N ALA A 102 3.81 17.01 34.82
CA ALA A 102 2.60 17.82 34.94
C ALA A 102 2.79 19.21 34.31
N LYS A 103 3.90 19.91 34.64
CA LYS A 103 4.22 21.22 34.08
C LYS A 103 4.42 21.19 32.57
N MET A 104 5.08 20.15 32.04
CA MET A 104 5.19 19.93 30.60
C MET A 104 3.81 19.76 29.94
N THR A 105 2.90 19.02 30.59
CA THR A 105 1.54 18.84 30.08
C THR A 105 0.79 20.16 29.99
N VAL A 106 0.93 21.02 30.99
CA VAL A 106 0.37 22.37 30.98
C VAL A 106 1.02 23.25 29.90
N CYS A 107 2.34 23.23 29.75
CA CYS A 107 3.03 23.97 28.68
C CYS A 107 2.56 23.53 27.28
N ARG A 108 2.25 22.24 27.08
CA ARG A 108 1.65 21.76 25.81
C ARG A 108 0.27 22.37 25.54
N GLN A 109 -0.52 22.65 26.57
CA GLN A 109 -1.81 23.33 26.41
C GLN A 109 -1.63 24.84 26.20
N LEU A 110 -0.69 25.47 26.91
CA LEU A 110 -0.35 26.89 26.69
C LEU A 110 0.19 27.13 25.27
N ARG A 111 0.82 26.15 24.64
CA ARG A 111 1.18 26.22 23.21
C ARG A 111 -0.05 26.40 22.30
N ILE A 112 -1.22 25.94 22.73
CA ILE A 112 -2.47 25.99 21.96
C ILE A 112 -3.26 27.27 22.26
N ILE A 113 -3.38 27.63 23.54
CA ILE A 113 -4.26 28.73 23.98
C ILE A 113 -3.54 29.96 24.55
N GLY A 114 -2.24 29.86 24.83
CA GLY A 114 -1.48 30.90 25.52
C GLY A 114 -1.42 32.21 24.74
N THR A 115 -1.34 33.30 25.50
CA THR A 115 -1.18 34.67 25.05
C THR A 115 0.00 35.31 25.77
N GLU A 116 0.20 36.62 25.60
CA GLU A 116 1.22 37.37 26.32
C GLU A 116 1.08 37.27 27.85
N LYS A 117 -0.13 36.93 28.37
CA LYS A 117 -0.38 36.75 29.81
C LYS A 117 0.37 35.57 30.42
N SER A 118 0.63 34.52 29.64
CA SER A 118 1.43 33.37 30.09
C SER A 118 2.94 33.61 30.06
N VAL A 119 3.40 34.65 29.33
CA VAL A 119 4.83 34.88 29.09
C VAL A 119 5.63 35.11 30.38
N PRO A 120 5.17 35.88 31.38
CA PRO A 120 5.96 36.14 32.59
C PRO A 120 6.34 34.87 33.37
N ILE A 121 5.42 33.89 33.50
CA ILE A 121 5.74 32.63 34.19
C ILE A 121 6.66 31.75 33.35
N LEU A 122 6.45 31.68 32.03
CA LEU A 122 7.31 30.93 31.13
C LEU A 122 8.73 31.53 31.08
N GLU A 123 8.86 32.86 31.16
CA GLU A 123 10.16 33.54 31.23
C GLU A 123 10.95 33.13 32.48
N LYS A 124 10.30 33.04 33.65
CA LYS A 124 10.94 32.57 34.89
C LYS A 124 11.48 31.14 34.79
N MET A 125 10.87 30.31 33.94
CA MET A 125 11.27 28.91 33.72
C MET A 125 12.44 28.77 32.73
N LEU A 126 12.64 29.73 31.82
CA LEU A 126 13.66 29.65 30.77
C LEU A 126 15.11 29.40 31.25
N PRO A 127 15.61 30.01 32.35
CA PRO A 127 16.98 29.80 32.79
C PRO A 127 17.22 28.45 33.48
N GLN A 128 16.16 27.75 33.86
CA GLN A 128 16.23 26.52 34.65
C GLN A 128 16.41 25.32 33.72
N LYS A 129 17.44 24.51 33.94
CA LYS A 129 17.76 23.36 33.07
C LYS A 129 16.57 22.40 32.89
N ASP A 130 15.84 22.11 33.95
CA ASP A 130 14.78 21.11 33.94
C ASP A 130 13.44 21.63 33.37
N SER A 131 13.27 22.95 33.25
CA SER A 131 12.03 23.57 32.78
C SER A 131 12.17 24.49 31.56
N SER A 132 13.39 24.72 31.08
CA SER A 132 13.65 25.53 29.89
C SER A 132 12.95 24.97 28.66
N ASP A 133 13.04 23.66 28.42
CA ASP A 133 12.50 23.00 27.23
C ASP A 133 10.98 23.12 27.14
N MET A 134 10.27 22.92 28.27
CA MET A 134 8.82 23.06 28.33
C MET A 134 8.38 24.51 28.13
N ALA A 135 9.10 25.47 28.72
CA ALA A 135 8.80 26.89 28.57
C ALA A 135 8.98 27.34 27.11
N ARG A 136 10.10 26.97 26.48
CA ARG A 136 10.39 27.22 25.07
C ARG A 136 9.32 26.62 24.16
N TYR A 137 8.91 25.38 24.42
CA TYR A 137 7.89 24.67 23.64
C TYR A 137 6.55 25.43 23.58
N ALA A 138 6.15 26.08 24.68
CA ALA A 138 4.97 26.93 24.72
C ALA A 138 5.22 28.28 24.03
N LEU A 139 6.31 28.97 24.41
CA LEU A 139 6.67 30.30 23.89
C LEU A 139 6.83 30.30 22.38
N GLU A 140 7.26 29.21 21.74
CA GLU A 140 7.38 29.10 20.28
C GLU A 140 6.06 29.30 19.51
N LYS A 141 4.90 29.14 20.16
CA LYS A 141 3.58 29.32 19.52
C LYS A 141 2.74 30.45 20.10
N ILE A 142 3.14 31.03 21.23
CA ILE A 142 2.45 32.19 21.80
C ILE A 142 2.63 33.39 20.84
N PRO A 143 1.56 34.01 20.33
CA PRO A 143 1.69 35.16 19.44
C PRO A 143 2.20 36.41 20.19
N GLY A 144 2.72 37.39 19.45
CA GLY A 144 3.16 38.68 20.00
C GLY A 144 4.65 38.75 20.35
N GLU A 145 5.12 39.99 20.58
CA GLU A 145 6.54 40.30 20.84
C GLU A 145 6.95 39.97 22.28
N ALA A 146 6.01 39.81 23.21
CA ALA A 146 6.34 39.51 24.60
C ALA A 146 7.19 38.23 24.72
N ALA A 147 6.81 37.18 23.99
CA ALA A 147 7.56 35.93 23.95
C ALA A 147 8.97 36.10 23.33
N ASP A 148 9.10 36.97 22.32
CA ASP A 148 10.40 37.30 21.72
C ASP A 148 11.31 38.01 22.73
N LYS A 149 10.79 39.01 23.44
CA LYS A 149 11.52 39.77 24.46
C LYS A 149 11.98 38.86 25.61
N ALA A 150 11.12 37.94 26.06
CA ALA A 150 11.47 36.94 27.07
C ALA A 150 12.62 36.03 26.62
N LEU A 151 12.57 35.51 25.38
CA LEU A 151 13.63 34.67 24.82
C LEU A 151 14.95 35.45 24.61
N LEU A 152 14.88 36.70 24.16
CA LEU A 152 16.07 37.56 24.01
C LEU A 152 16.75 37.86 25.36
N LYS A 153 15.95 38.15 26.38
CA LYS A 153 16.46 38.32 27.75
C LYS A 153 17.09 37.04 28.29
N ALA A 154 16.48 35.89 28.03
CA ALA A 154 17.05 34.60 28.42
C ALA A 154 18.34 34.27 27.65
N LEU A 155 18.45 34.64 26.36
CA LEU A 155 19.66 34.45 25.56
C LEU A 155 20.88 35.15 26.18
N ALA A 156 20.71 36.36 26.69
CA ALA A 156 21.78 37.13 27.33
C ALA A 156 22.28 36.46 28.63
N ASN A 157 21.37 35.84 29.38
CA ASN A 157 21.58 35.38 30.76
C ASN A 157 21.85 33.87 30.89
N THR A 158 21.86 33.11 29.80
CA THR A 158 22.04 31.65 29.83
C THR A 158 23.27 31.20 29.05
N ARG A 159 23.80 30.01 29.35
CA ARG A 159 24.95 29.39 28.66
C ARG A 159 24.73 27.88 28.50
N GLY A 160 25.46 27.25 27.58
CA GLY A 160 25.40 25.80 27.39
C GLY A 160 24.12 25.35 26.69
N GLU A 161 23.61 24.18 27.07
CA GLU A 161 22.41 23.56 26.49
C GLU A 161 21.18 24.47 26.51
N VAL A 162 20.96 25.17 27.63
CA VAL A 162 19.83 26.10 27.80
C VAL A 162 19.90 27.23 26.76
N GLN A 163 21.09 27.81 26.57
CA GLN A 163 21.30 28.88 25.59
C GLN A 163 21.10 28.36 24.16
N LEU A 164 21.58 27.16 23.85
CA LEU A 164 21.40 26.53 22.54
C LEU A 164 19.92 26.34 22.20
N GLY A 165 19.14 25.88 23.19
CA GLY A 165 17.69 25.78 23.07
C GLY A 165 17.01 27.12 22.78
N ILE A 166 17.41 28.18 23.48
CA ILE A 166 16.85 29.54 23.29
C ILE A 166 17.18 30.08 21.89
N ILE A 167 18.42 29.87 21.41
CA ILE A 167 18.83 30.23 20.03
C ILE A 167 17.89 29.56 19.02
N PHE A 168 17.62 28.26 19.19
CA PHE A 168 16.70 27.53 18.32
C PHE A 168 15.29 28.12 18.34
N SER A 169 14.74 28.42 19.53
CA SER A 169 13.37 28.95 19.66
C SER A 169 13.22 30.34 19.03
N LEU A 170 14.23 31.21 19.13
CA LEU A 170 14.26 32.50 18.41
C LEU A 170 14.23 32.30 16.89
N GLY A 171 14.96 31.29 16.39
CA GLY A 171 14.92 30.87 14.98
C GLY A 171 13.54 30.40 14.54
N GLN A 172 12.89 29.56 15.34
CA GLN A 172 11.55 29.01 15.05
C GLN A 172 10.46 30.07 15.03
N ARG A 173 10.57 31.06 15.92
CA ARG A 173 9.66 32.20 15.97
C ARG A 173 9.94 33.25 14.90
N LYS A 174 11.08 33.16 14.21
CA LYS A 174 11.56 34.14 13.22
C LYS A 174 11.71 35.55 13.80
N THR A 175 12.21 35.64 15.04
CA THR A 175 12.36 36.89 15.78
C THR A 175 13.41 37.81 15.14
N GLN A 176 12.98 38.86 14.43
CA GLN A 176 13.91 39.79 13.73
C GLN A 176 14.88 40.50 14.69
N ALA A 177 14.43 40.88 15.89
CA ALA A 177 15.29 41.47 16.91
C ALA A 177 16.42 40.53 17.41
N ALA A 178 16.36 39.23 17.09
CA ALA A 178 17.41 38.28 17.42
C ALA A 178 18.60 38.30 16.45
N VAL A 179 18.49 38.94 15.28
CA VAL A 179 19.57 38.93 14.28
C VAL A 179 20.88 39.51 14.84
N ALA A 180 20.80 40.69 15.47
CA ALA A 180 21.96 41.36 16.05
C ALA A 180 22.64 40.52 17.17
N PRO A 181 21.93 40.00 18.19
CA PRO A 181 22.58 39.18 19.23
C PRO A 181 23.04 37.80 18.74
N LEU A 182 22.44 37.23 17.69
CA LEU A 182 22.87 35.94 17.12
C LEU A 182 24.11 36.07 16.22
N GLY A 183 24.32 37.22 15.55
CA GLY A 183 25.44 37.42 14.63
C GLY A 183 26.82 37.08 15.21
N PRO A 184 27.21 37.61 16.40
CA PRO A 184 28.47 37.26 17.05
C PRO A 184 28.60 35.77 17.40
N LEU A 185 27.49 35.07 17.62
CA LEU A 185 27.49 33.65 17.99
C LEU A 185 27.87 32.73 16.83
N ILE A 186 27.82 33.20 15.57
CA ILE A 186 28.34 32.45 14.40
C ILE A 186 29.82 32.11 14.59
N MET A 187 30.58 32.99 15.24
CA MET A 187 32.02 32.82 15.47
C MET A 187 32.34 32.20 16.83
N ASN A 188 31.35 31.59 17.50
CA ASN A 188 31.56 30.98 18.80
C ASN A 188 32.52 29.79 18.71
N SER A 189 33.37 29.61 19.73
CA SER A 189 34.31 28.49 19.79
C SER A 189 33.63 27.13 19.90
N ARG A 190 32.41 27.06 20.46
CA ARG A 190 31.58 25.85 20.48
C ARG A 190 30.85 25.70 19.14
N LYS A 191 31.16 24.63 18.43
CA LYS A 191 30.60 24.33 17.10
C LYS A 191 29.07 24.25 17.12
N GLU A 192 28.51 23.70 18.18
CA GLU A 192 27.07 23.52 18.36
C GLU A 192 26.37 24.88 18.48
N THR A 193 26.97 25.82 19.22
CA THR A 193 26.44 27.19 19.36
C THR A 193 26.52 27.95 18.04
N ALA A 194 27.65 27.85 17.32
CA ALA A 194 27.82 28.48 16.01
C ALA A 194 26.81 27.93 14.98
N SER A 195 26.67 26.61 14.90
CA SER A 195 25.72 25.95 13.99
C SER A 195 24.26 26.30 14.31
N ALA A 196 23.90 26.36 15.60
CA ALA A 196 22.57 26.78 16.02
C ALA A 196 22.30 28.24 15.64
N ALA A 197 23.26 29.15 15.85
CA ALA A 197 23.14 30.56 15.48
C ALA A 197 22.95 30.73 13.96
N VAL A 198 23.75 30.03 13.15
CA VAL A 198 23.63 30.04 11.68
C VAL A 198 22.26 29.54 11.22
N THR A 199 21.81 28.41 11.77
CA THR A 199 20.51 27.82 11.42
C THR A 199 19.36 28.73 11.81
N SER A 200 19.41 29.32 13.02
CA SER A 200 18.38 30.23 13.52
C SER A 200 18.32 31.52 12.71
N LEU A 201 19.47 32.11 12.36
CA LEU A 201 19.53 33.26 11.45
C LEU A 201 18.94 32.91 10.08
N GLY A 202 19.27 31.74 9.54
CA GLY A 202 18.68 31.21 8.31
C GLY A 202 17.15 31.15 8.36
N ARG A 203 16.58 30.67 9.47
CA ARG A 203 15.12 30.56 9.66
C ARG A 203 14.43 31.90 9.92
N ILE A 204 15.10 32.82 10.61
CA ILE A 204 14.61 34.19 10.81
C ILE A 204 14.42 34.86 9.45
N ALA A 205 15.36 34.63 8.53
CA ALA A 205 15.38 35.22 7.19
C ALA A 205 15.31 36.76 7.23
N GLY A 206 15.16 37.40 6.08
CA GLY A 206 15.21 38.86 5.96
C GLY A 206 16.59 39.39 5.62
N LYS A 207 16.63 40.67 5.24
CA LYS A 207 17.81 41.31 4.62
C LYS A 207 18.97 41.39 5.61
N GLU A 208 18.68 41.69 6.87
CA GLU A 208 19.63 41.79 7.95
C GLU A 208 20.26 40.41 8.25
N ALA A 209 19.45 39.37 8.39
CA ALA A 209 19.93 38.01 8.64
C ALA A 209 20.78 37.48 7.48
N ALA A 210 20.33 37.67 6.23
CA ALA A 210 21.09 37.32 5.04
C ALA A 210 22.39 38.11 4.93
N GLY A 211 22.40 39.39 5.31
CA GLY A 211 23.59 40.24 5.36
C GLY A 211 24.60 39.74 6.39
N VAL A 212 24.16 39.39 7.59
CA VAL A 212 25.01 38.84 8.66
C VAL A 212 25.64 37.51 8.22
N LEU A 213 24.86 36.60 7.64
CA LEU A 213 25.38 35.31 7.15
C LEU A 213 26.34 35.49 5.97
N SER A 214 26.00 36.34 4.99
CA SER A 214 26.86 36.64 3.84
C SER A 214 28.20 37.24 4.27
N ALA A 215 28.18 38.17 5.23
CA ALA A 215 29.41 38.78 5.76
C ALA A 215 30.30 37.78 6.51
N ALA A 216 29.71 36.76 7.14
CA ALA A 216 30.43 35.71 7.84
C ALA A 216 31.06 34.69 6.88
N LEU A 217 30.42 34.43 5.72
CA LEU A 217 30.85 33.42 4.75
C LEU A 217 32.31 33.62 4.27
N GLY A 218 32.73 34.86 4.07
CA GLY A 218 34.10 35.22 3.66
C GLY A 218 35.14 35.22 4.78
N LYS A 219 34.73 35.06 6.04
CA LYS A 219 35.61 35.21 7.23
C LYS A 219 35.85 33.90 7.98
N VAL A 220 35.12 32.84 7.65
CA VAL A 220 35.20 31.55 8.36
C VAL A 220 36.08 30.52 7.64
N LYS A 221 36.56 29.55 8.42
CA LYS A 221 37.26 28.36 7.90
C LYS A 221 36.34 27.53 6.98
N PRO A 222 36.89 26.77 6.01
CA PRO A 222 36.11 25.97 5.06
C PRO A 222 35.03 25.07 5.69
N ASP A 223 35.31 24.44 6.84
CA ASP A 223 34.36 23.57 7.54
C ASP A 223 33.05 24.28 7.94
N LEU A 224 33.10 25.58 8.24
CA LEU A 224 31.94 26.40 8.61
C LEU A 224 31.30 27.08 7.40
N GLN A 225 32.00 27.19 6.26
CA GLN A 225 31.44 27.79 5.04
C GLN A 225 30.23 27.01 4.54
N GLY A 226 30.28 25.67 4.57
CA GLY A 226 29.14 24.82 4.19
C GLY A 226 27.91 25.06 5.08
N GLN A 227 28.12 25.22 6.39
CA GLN A 227 27.02 25.50 7.33
C GLN A 227 26.39 26.88 7.08
N ILE A 228 27.21 27.91 6.85
CA ILE A 228 26.72 29.26 6.54
C ILE A 228 25.99 29.27 5.21
N ALA A 229 26.49 28.57 4.19
CA ALA A 229 25.79 28.40 2.93
C ALA A 229 24.42 27.72 3.11
N SER A 230 24.32 26.68 3.94
CA SER A 230 23.02 26.09 4.32
C SER A 230 22.10 27.09 5.05
N GLY A 231 22.65 27.92 5.94
CA GLY A 231 21.91 29.01 6.58
C GLY A 231 21.38 30.04 5.57
N LEU A 232 22.18 30.39 4.57
CA LEU A 232 21.76 31.27 3.48
C LEU A 232 20.69 30.64 2.59
N LEU A 233 20.77 29.34 2.31
CA LEU A 233 19.69 28.62 1.62
C LEU A 233 18.37 28.68 2.40
N LEU A 234 18.40 28.51 3.72
CA LEU A 234 17.23 28.69 4.58
C LEU A 234 16.70 30.13 4.54
N CYS A 235 17.58 31.13 4.53
CA CYS A 235 17.18 32.53 4.34
C CYS A 235 16.46 32.72 3.00
N ALA A 236 16.99 32.15 1.91
CA ALA A 236 16.40 32.25 0.57
C ALA A 236 15.03 31.56 0.52
N GLU A 237 14.86 30.40 1.16
CA GLU A 237 13.56 29.75 1.34
C GLU A 237 12.59 30.61 2.15
N GLY A 238 13.09 31.29 3.20
CA GLY A 238 12.32 32.25 3.99
C GLY A 238 11.81 33.42 3.15
N PHE A 239 12.66 34.00 2.28
CA PHE A 239 12.25 35.05 1.35
C PHE A 239 11.17 34.57 0.38
N ARG A 240 11.30 33.35 -0.15
CA ARG A 240 10.28 32.75 -1.00
C ARG A 240 8.94 32.55 -0.29
N ALA A 241 8.97 32.09 0.96
CA ALA A 241 7.76 31.96 1.77
C ALA A 241 7.06 33.32 2.03
N LEU A 242 7.80 34.42 1.92
CA LEU A 242 7.28 35.80 1.99
C LEU A 242 6.98 36.39 0.60
N ASN A 243 6.99 35.59 -0.46
CA ASN A 243 6.84 36.01 -1.87
C ASN A 243 7.88 37.02 -2.37
N ASN A 244 9.02 37.15 -1.71
CA ASN A 244 10.12 37.98 -2.18
C ASN A 244 11.10 37.13 -3.00
N MET A 245 10.74 36.88 -4.26
CA MET A 245 11.53 36.02 -5.15
C MET A 245 12.88 36.63 -5.53
N GLU A 246 12.95 37.95 -5.65
CA GLU A 246 14.17 38.69 -6.03
C GLU A 246 15.28 38.50 -4.98
N ALA A 247 14.97 38.77 -3.71
CA ALA A 247 15.94 38.59 -2.62
C ALA A 247 16.39 37.12 -2.47
N GLY A 248 15.48 36.16 -2.68
CA GLY A 248 15.84 34.74 -2.71
C GLY A 248 16.78 34.40 -3.88
N ALA A 249 16.48 34.91 -5.07
CA ALA A 249 17.28 34.69 -6.27
C ALA A 249 18.70 35.27 -6.14
N GLU A 250 18.86 36.44 -5.53
CA GLU A 250 20.17 37.04 -5.22
C GLU A 250 21.04 36.11 -4.38
N ILE A 251 20.48 35.51 -3.33
CA ILE A 251 21.20 34.57 -2.46
C ILE A 251 21.59 33.31 -3.24
N TYR A 252 20.67 32.71 -4.01
CA TYR A 252 20.99 31.53 -4.81
C TYR A 252 22.09 31.81 -5.84
N ASN A 253 22.05 32.96 -6.52
CA ASN A 253 23.10 33.38 -7.46
C ASN A 253 24.43 33.58 -6.75
N HIS A 254 24.43 34.22 -5.56
CA HIS A 254 25.63 34.39 -4.77
C HIS A 254 26.26 33.04 -4.41
N LEU A 255 25.47 32.08 -3.92
CA LEU A 255 25.94 30.74 -3.56
C LEU A 255 26.47 29.95 -4.78
N LEU A 256 25.84 30.08 -5.95
CA LEU A 256 26.30 29.44 -7.18
C LEU A 256 27.64 29.99 -7.69
N GLY A 257 27.99 31.23 -7.34
CA GLY A 257 29.30 31.83 -7.64
C GLY A 257 30.45 31.32 -6.75
N LEU A 258 30.14 30.53 -5.72
CA LEU A 258 31.13 30.05 -4.74
C LEU A 258 31.53 28.59 -4.99
N LYS A 259 32.73 28.23 -4.53
CA LYS A 259 33.23 26.85 -4.53
C LYS A 259 32.64 26.08 -3.35
N LEU A 260 31.38 25.68 -3.48
CA LEU A 260 30.65 24.90 -2.48
C LEU A 260 30.55 23.41 -2.86
N PRO A 261 30.32 22.51 -1.89
CA PRO A 261 29.93 21.12 -2.15
C PRO A 261 28.76 21.01 -3.14
N THR A 262 28.79 19.95 -3.96
CA THR A 262 27.82 19.74 -5.04
C THR A 262 26.36 19.76 -4.56
N ASP A 263 26.06 19.21 -3.39
CA ASP A 263 24.70 19.18 -2.85
C ASP A 263 24.15 20.59 -2.58
N LEU A 264 24.98 21.49 -2.04
CA LEU A 264 24.61 22.88 -1.78
C LEU A 264 24.47 23.67 -3.08
N ARG A 265 25.36 23.43 -4.05
CA ARG A 265 25.22 24.03 -5.40
C ARG A 265 23.95 23.55 -6.09
N GLY A 266 23.62 22.27 -5.97
CA GLY A 266 22.39 21.69 -6.53
C GLY A 266 21.13 22.29 -5.91
N ALA A 267 21.10 22.46 -4.58
CA ALA A 267 20.00 23.13 -3.88
C ALA A 267 19.88 24.61 -4.32
N ALA A 268 21.00 25.33 -4.43
CA ALA A 268 21.01 26.70 -4.94
C ALA A 268 20.52 26.80 -6.38
N MET A 269 20.89 25.85 -7.26
CA MET A 269 20.42 25.80 -8.64
C MET A 269 18.90 25.58 -8.73
N ALA A 270 18.37 24.60 -7.98
CA ALA A 270 16.92 24.36 -7.91
C ALA A 270 16.18 25.60 -7.36
N GLY A 271 16.76 26.24 -6.34
CA GLY A 271 16.29 27.50 -5.78
C GLY A 271 16.20 28.61 -6.83
N LYS A 272 17.30 28.85 -7.55
CA LYS A 272 17.39 29.83 -8.64
C LYS A 272 16.32 29.62 -9.70
N ILE A 273 16.16 28.39 -10.19
CA ILE A 273 15.14 28.05 -11.18
C ILE A 273 13.74 28.36 -10.64
N ALA A 274 13.47 27.97 -9.40
CA ALA A 274 12.17 28.14 -8.79
C ALA A 274 11.81 29.60 -8.44
N THR A 275 12.80 30.50 -8.34
CA THR A 275 12.58 31.95 -8.19
C THR A 275 12.55 32.70 -9.52
N ALA A 276 12.82 32.03 -10.65
CA ALA A 276 12.98 32.69 -11.95
C ALA A 276 11.67 32.98 -12.70
N GLY A 277 10.52 32.46 -12.23
CA GLY A 277 9.24 32.66 -12.91
C GLY A 277 9.29 32.20 -14.37
N ASP A 278 8.91 33.09 -15.29
CA ASP A 278 8.84 32.80 -16.73
C ASP A 278 10.21 32.55 -17.38
N GLU A 279 11.32 32.94 -16.74
CA GLU A 279 12.68 32.64 -17.21
C GLU A 279 13.16 31.23 -16.82
N ALA A 280 12.43 30.50 -15.97
CA ALA A 280 12.81 29.17 -15.51
C ALA A 280 13.10 28.17 -16.66
N PRO A 281 12.29 28.08 -17.73
CA PRO A 281 12.58 27.25 -18.89
C PRO A 281 13.95 27.54 -19.52
N LYS A 282 14.26 28.82 -19.73
CA LYS A 282 15.52 29.25 -20.35
C LYS A 282 16.72 28.88 -19.49
N ILE A 283 16.61 29.03 -18.17
CA ILE A 283 17.67 28.62 -17.24
C ILE A 283 17.86 27.10 -17.32
N ILE A 284 16.78 26.31 -17.27
CA ILE A 284 16.88 24.84 -17.36
C ILE A 284 17.58 24.42 -18.66
N LEU A 285 17.18 24.97 -19.81
CA LEU A 285 17.83 24.65 -21.08
C LEU A 285 19.33 24.99 -21.04
N SER A 286 19.68 26.18 -20.55
CA SER A 286 21.10 26.58 -20.45
C SER A 286 21.91 25.66 -19.54
N VAL A 287 21.31 25.16 -18.45
CA VAL A 287 21.97 24.22 -17.53
C VAL A 287 22.18 22.87 -18.20
N LEU A 288 21.21 22.38 -18.96
CA LEU A 288 21.29 21.09 -19.66
C LEU A 288 22.22 21.11 -20.87
N GLU A 289 22.54 22.29 -21.42
CA GLU A 289 23.52 22.48 -22.49
C GLU A 289 24.94 22.73 -21.96
N ALA A 290 25.08 23.19 -20.71
CA ALA A 290 26.37 23.47 -20.10
C ALA A 290 27.16 22.19 -19.77
N PRO A 291 28.49 22.24 -19.69
CA PRO A 291 29.32 21.06 -19.43
C PRO A 291 29.24 20.53 -17.98
N ASP A 292 28.71 21.30 -17.02
CA ASP A 292 28.63 20.89 -15.60
C ASP A 292 27.46 19.93 -15.35
N GLN A 293 27.69 18.64 -15.60
CA GLN A 293 26.69 17.57 -15.45
C GLN A 293 26.14 17.44 -14.03
N ASN A 294 26.85 17.94 -13.01
CA ASN A 294 26.37 17.89 -11.63
C ASN A 294 25.08 18.70 -11.44
N MET A 295 24.83 19.69 -12.30
CA MET A 295 23.66 20.56 -12.24
C MET A 295 22.47 20.02 -13.03
N TYR A 296 22.63 18.95 -13.80
CA TYR A 296 21.55 18.39 -14.62
C TYR A 296 20.41 17.83 -13.77
N ARG A 297 20.72 17.10 -12.69
CA ARG A 297 19.68 16.51 -11.83
C ARG A 297 18.76 17.56 -11.20
N PRO A 298 19.27 18.64 -10.56
CA PRO A 298 18.44 19.76 -10.12
C PRO A 298 17.60 20.37 -11.24
N ALA A 299 18.18 20.56 -12.45
CA ALA A 299 17.46 21.13 -13.58
C ALA A 299 16.33 20.22 -14.09
N ILE A 300 16.60 18.92 -14.29
CA ILE A 300 15.60 17.91 -14.71
C ILE A 300 14.46 17.84 -13.69
N GLY A 301 14.77 17.87 -12.39
CA GLY A 301 13.77 17.86 -11.32
C GLY A 301 12.79 19.04 -11.37
N MET A 302 13.19 20.16 -11.98
CA MET A 302 12.37 21.36 -12.12
C MET A 302 11.59 21.44 -13.43
N VAL A 303 11.82 20.52 -14.40
CA VAL A 303 11.16 20.54 -15.71
C VAL A 303 9.64 20.55 -15.57
N LYS A 304 9.07 19.68 -14.72
CA LYS A 304 7.62 19.58 -14.50
C LYS A 304 6.97 20.88 -14.02
N GLY A 305 7.69 21.67 -13.24
CA GLY A 305 7.19 22.95 -12.71
C GLY A 305 7.39 24.13 -13.66
N ALA A 306 8.38 24.05 -14.56
CA ALA A 306 8.75 25.15 -15.45
C ALA A 306 8.20 25.00 -16.89
N PHE A 307 8.03 23.77 -17.37
CA PHE A 307 7.56 23.50 -18.73
C PHE A 307 6.11 23.02 -18.74
N ASN A 308 5.36 23.53 -19.70
CA ASN A 308 3.99 23.13 -19.99
C ASN A 308 3.92 22.43 -21.35
N ASN A 309 2.70 22.13 -21.81
CA ASN A 309 2.47 21.39 -23.04
C ASN A 309 2.97 22.11 -24.31
N SER A 310 3.03 23.45 -24.32
CA SER A 310 3.41 24.21 -25.51
C SER A 310 4.93 24.37 -25.69
N ASN A 311 5.73 24.22 -24.63
CA ASN A 311 7.18 24.47 -24.68
C ASN A 311 8.07 23.25 -24.38
N ILE A 312 7.51 22.10 -23.97
CA ILE A 312 8.28 20.90 -23.63
C ILE A 312 9.11 20.32 -24.80
N ALA A 313 8.73 20.62 -26.05
CA ALA A 313 9.46 20.17 -27.23
C ALA A 313 10.94 20.61 -27.23
N SER A 314 11.25 21.76 -26.62
CA SER A 314 12.63 22.24 -26.46
C SER A 314 13.49 21.31 -25.59
N VAL A 315 12.91 20.75 -24.52
CA VAL A 315 13.58 19.79 -23.63
C VAL A 315 13.72 18.43 -24.33
N CYS A 316 12.73 18.00 -25.11
CA CYS A 316 12.81 16.79 -25.92
C CYS A 316 14.02 16.81 -26.87
N ALA A 317 14.30 17.95 -27.50
CA ALA A 317 15.41 18.11 -28.44
C ALA A 317 16.80 17.93 -27.78
N LEU A 318 16.91 18.16 -26.47
CA LEU A 318 18.15 18.00 -25.72
C LEU A 318 18.41 16.56 -25.30
N LEU A 319 17.36 15.74 -25.12
CA LEU A 319 17.46 14.38 -24.56
C LEU A 319 18.61 13.55 -25.18
N PRO A 320 18.77 13.43 -26.52
CA PRO A 320 19.78 12.54 -27.10
C PRO A 320 21.23 12.95 -26.80
N ARG A 321 21.46 14.21 -26.40
CA ARG A 321 22.79 14.77 -26.11
C ARG A 321 23.20 14.63 -24.65
N LEU A 322 22.26 14.28 -23.78
CA LEU A 322 22.53 14.15 -22.35
C LEU A 322 23.27 12.84 -22.04
N PRO A 323 24.03 12.76 -20.93
CA PRO A 323 24.58 11.51 -20.42
C PRO A 323 23.49 10.50 -20.08
N GLU A 324 23.82 9.21 -20.12
CA GLU A 324 22.87 8.10 -19.89
C GLU A 324 21.98 8.31 -18.66
N ALA A 325 22.57 8.61 -17.50
CA ALA A 325 21.84 8.79 -16.25
C ALA A 325 20.83 9.96 -16.31
N SER A 326 21.15 11.01 -17.08
CA SER A 326 20.27 12.17 -17.29
C SER A 326 19.17 11.88 -18.31
N GLN A 327 19.47 11.10 -19.35
CA GLN A 327 18.44 10.62 -20.28
C GLN A 327 17.37 9.79 -19.54
N VAL A 328 17.81 8.86 -18.69
CA VAL A 328 16.91 8.02 -17.89
C VAL A 328 16.01 8.87 -16.99
N GLN A 329 16.58 9.85 -16.28
CA GLN A 329 15.80 10.75 -15.41
C GLN A 329 14.81 11.60 -16.20
N LEU A 330 15.24 12.16 -17.34
CA LEU A 330 14.41 13.04 -18.14
C LEU A 330 13.27 12.26 -18.82
N LEU A 331 13.49 11.03 -19.28
CA LEU A 331 12.45 10.16 -19.83
C LEU A 331 11.31 9.91 -18.83
N ALA A 332 11.63 9.72 -17.55
CA ALA A 332 10.62 9.57 -16.50
C ALA A 332 9.76 10.83 -16.34
N VAL A 333 10.35 12.02 -16.52
CA VAL A 333 9.62 13.30 -16.49
C VAL A 333 8.77 13.48 -17.74
N LEU A 334 9.33 13.18 -18.93
CA LEU A 334 8.63 13.33 -20.22
C LEU A 334 7.39 12.44 -20.32
N ALA A 335 7.35 11.29 -19.64
CA ALA A 335 6.20 10.40 -19.61
C ALA A 335 4.90 11.06 -19.07
N ASP A 336 5.01 12.18 -18.34
CA ASP A 336 3.88 12.93 -17.79
C ASP A 336 3.29 13.97 -18.76
N TYR A 337 3.93 14.20 -19.91
CA TYR A 337 3.53 15.23 -20.89
C TYR A 337 2.63 14.66 -22.01
N PRO A 338 1.95 15.51 -22.80
CA PRO A 338 1.07 15.07 -23.86
C PRO A 338 1.77 14.18 -24.88
N LYS A 339 1.18 13.01 -25.13
CA LYS A 339 1.69 11.97 -26.03
C LYS A 339 2.09 12.52 -27.39
N GLY A 340 1.25 13.39 -27.98
CA GLY A 340 1.50 13.99 -29.30
C GLY A 340 2.81 14.79 -29.41
N THR A 341 3.36 15.28 -28.29
CA THR A 341 4.62 16.03 -28.27
C THR A 341 5.82 15.15 -27.92
N VAL A 342 5.68 14.25 -26.93
CA VAL A 342 6.83 13.51 -26.37
C VAL A 342 7.05 12.15 -27.01
N LEU A 343 6.02 11.55 -27.61
CA LEU A 343 6.08 10.18 -28.10
C LEU A 343 7.19 9.93 -29.14
N PRO A 344 7.45 10.80 -30.14
CA PRO A 344 8.55 10.60 -31.08
C PRO A 344 9.92 10.53 -30.39
N THR A 345 10.11 11.33 -29.33
CA THR A 345 11.36 11.39 -28.58
C THR A 345 11.54 10.13 -27.72
N ILE A 346 10.49 9.69 -27.04
CA ILE A 346 10.50 8.46 -26.24
C ILE A 346 10.73 7.23 -27.13
N LEU A 347 10.07 7.15 -28.29
CA LEU A 347 10.29 6.06 -29.26
C LEU A 347 11.72 6.06 -29.81
N GLY A 348 12.31 7.23 -30.07
CA GLY A 348 13.71 7.35 -30.43
C GLY A 348 14.64 6.80 -29.34
N ALA A 349 14.40 7.19 -28.08
CA ALA A 349 15.17 6.71 -26.93
C ALA A 349 15.01 5.19 -26.69
N ALA A 350 13.85 4.61 -26.99
CA ALA A 350 13.62 3.17 -26.92
C ALA A 350 14.44 2.36 -27.93
N ARG A 351 15.11 3.02 -28.89
CA ARG A 351 16.04 2.42 -29.86
C ARG A 351 17.50 2.81 -29.58
N SER A 352 17.79 3.40 -28.43
CA SER A 352 19.14 3.83 -28.04
C SER A 352 20.13 2.66 -28.00
N PRO A 353 21.42 2.87 -28.32
CA PRO A 353 22.45 1.85 -28.08
C PRO A 353 22.65 1.58 -26.58
N LEU A 354 22.28 2.52 -25.71
CA LEU A 354 22.43 2.42 -24.25
C LEU A 354 21.25 1.65 -23.65
N GLU A 355 21.55 0.53 -22.99
CA GLU A 355 20.55 -0.35 -22.38
C GLU A 355 19.69 0.38 -21.34
N GLY A 356 20.31 1.17 -20.46
CA GLY A 356 19.58 1.93 -19.43
C GLY A 356 18.57 2.90 -20.03
N VAL A 357 18.91 3.54 -21.15
CA VAL A 357 18.03 4.46 -21.89
C VAL A 357 16.88 3.71 -22.55
N ARG A 358 17.14 2.56 -23.21
CA ARG A 358 16.07 1.74 -23.81
C ARG A 358 15.06 1.30 -22.78
N ILE A 359 15.51 0.77 -21.64
CA ILE A 359 14.64 0.32 -20.55
C ILE A 359 13.80 1.48 -20.00
N ALA A 360 14.42 2.64 -19.76
CA ALA A 360 13.70 3.82 -19.26
C ALA A 360 12.66 4.33 -20.25
N ALA A 361 12.98 4.33 -21.55
CA ALA A 361 12.08 4.75 -22.60
C ALA A 361 10.90 3.77 -22.77
N LEU A 362 11.16 2.45 -22.73
CA LEU A 362 10.10 1.44 -22.73
C LEU A 362 9.14 1.68 -21.56
N LYS A 363 9.64 1.86 -20.34
CA LYS A 363 8.80 2.18 -19.16
C LYS A 363 8.00 3.47 -19.34
N ALA A 364 8.60 4.50 -19.95
CA ALA A 364 7.89 5.75 -20.23
C ALA A 364 6.73 5.56 -21.23
N LEU A 365 6.84 4.62 -22.17
CA LEU A 365 5.77 4.28 -23.12
C LEU A 365 4.53 3.68 -22.45
N GLU A 366 4.62 3.10 -21.25
CA GLU A 366 3.43 2.64 -20.51
C GLU A 366 2.39 3.78 -20.35
N LYS A 367 2.89 4.99 -20.03
CA LYS A 367 2.06 6.18 -19.82
C LYS A 367 1.91 7.03 -21.08
N ALA A 368 3.00 7.21 -21.83
CA ALA A 368 3.04 8.11 -22.99
C ALA A 368 2.67 7.42 -24.32
N GLY A 369 2.64 6.09 -24.37
CA GLY A 369 2.31 5.34 -25.57
C GLY A 369 0.82 5.31 -25.89
N ASP A 370 0.50 5.00 -27.14
CA ASP A 370 -0.85 4.88 -27.69
C ASP A 370 -0.94 3.67 -28.64
N ALA A 371 -2.04 3.55 -29.38
CA ALA A 371 -2.27 2.47 -30.34
C ALA A 371 -1.11 2.28 -31.34
N SER A 372 -0.41 3.36 -31.73
CA SER A 372 0.72 3.30 -32.67
C SER A 372 1.96 2.60 -32.09
N THR A 373 2.03 2.46 -30.76
CA THR A 373 3.17 1.86 -30.06
C THR A 373 3.04 0.36 -29.84
N VAL A 374 1.86 -0.23 -30.10
CA VAL A 374 1.57 -1.65 -29.84
C VAL A 374 2.53 -2.57 -30.59
N GLU A 375 2.71 -2.34 -31.89
CA GLU A 375 3.61 -3.15 -32.73
C GLU A 375 5.06 -3.08 -32.24
N PHE A 376 5.51 -1.87 -31.90
CA PHE A 376 6.85 -1.64 -31.37
C PHE A 376 7.07 -2.36 -30.04
N LEU A 377 6.16 -2.22 -29.08
CA LEU A 377 6.29 -2.83 -27.75
C LEU A 377 6.21 -4.37 -27.81
N ALA A 378 5.29 -4.92 -28.63
CA ALA A 378 5.21 -6.36 -28.83
C ALA A 378 6.48 -6.91 -29.50
N GLY A 379 7.02 -6.18 -30.50
CA GLY A 379 8.29 -6.52 -31.13
C GLY A 379 9.49 -6.43 -30.18
N ALA A 380 9.54 -5.41 -29.33
CA ALA A 380 10.60 -5.24 -28.33
C ALA A 380 10.54 -6.36 -27.29
N ALA A 381 9.35 -6.71 -26.79
CA ALA A 381 9.15 -7.82 -25.86
C ALA A 381 9.57 -9.17 -26.47
N ALA A 382 9.26 -9.40 -27.75
CA ALA A 382 9.63 -10.62 -28.45
C ALA A 382 11.15 -10.77 -28.71
N LYS A 383 11.84 -9.67 -29.03
CA LYS A 383 13.25 -9.70 -29.46
C LYS A 383 14.28 -9.57 -28.33
N SER A 384 13.87 -9.04 -27.19
CA SER A 384 14.76 -8.77 -26.06
C SER A 384 14.67 -9.84 -24.97
N SER A 385 15.52 -9.72 -23.94
CA SER A 385 15.52 -10.63 -22.78
C SER A 385 15.73 -9.83 -21.49
N GLY A 386 15.50 -10.45 -20.34
CA GLY A 386 15.73 -9.83 -19.03
C GLY A 386 14.91 -8.55 -18.82
N LYS A 387 15.55 -7.51 -18.29
CA LYS A 387 14.89 -6.26 -17.89
C LYS A 387 14.27 -5.49 -19.06
N GLU A 388 14.86 -5.59 -20.26
CA GLU A 388 14.34 -4.93 -21.46
C GLU A 388 13.02 -5.58 -21.92
N GLN A 389 12.97 -6.91 -21.94
CA GLN A 389 11.75 -7.67 -22.26
C GLN A 389 10.64 -7.40 -21.25
N GLU A 390 10.99 -7.41 -19.95
CA GLU A 390 10.03 -7.11 -18.89
C GLU A 390 9.46 -5.70 -19.04
N ALA A 391 10.31 -4.69 -19.27
CA ALA A 391 9.86 -3.32 -19.47
C ALA A 391 8.93 -3.19 -20.69
N ALA A 392 9.23 -3.85 -21.81
CA ALA A 392 8.37 -3.84 -22.99
C ALA A 392 7.01 -4.53 -22.73
N ARG A 393 7.01 -5.68 -22.05
CA ARG A 393 5.78 -6.42 -21.67
C ARG A 393 4.89 -5.60 -20.76
N THR A 394 5.42 -5.13 -19.63
CA THR A 394 4.66 -4.34 -18.66
C THR A 394 4.09 -3.08 -19.30
N SER A 395 4.86 -2.45 -20.19
CA SER A 395 4.38 -1.26 -20.92
C SER A 395 3.23 -1.59 -21.87
N LEU A 396 3.35 -2.67 -22.67
CA LEU A 396 2.29 -3.14 -23.56
C LEU A 396 0.98 -3.46 -22.80
N TRP A 397 1.10 -4.13 -21.65
CA TRP A 397 -0.05 -4.45 -20.81
C TRP A 397 -0.64 -3.21 -20.13
N GLY A 398 0.21 -2.25 -19.76
CA GLY A 398 -0.18 -1.05 -19.04
C GLY A 398 -0.81 0.06 -19.89
N LEU A 399 -0.59 0.06 -21.22
CA LEU A 399 -1.15 1.05 -22.15
C LEU A 399 -2.67 1.29 -21.92
N LYS A 400 -3.12 2.54 -22.01
CA LYS A 400 -4.54 2.89 -21.80
C LYS A 400 -5.22 3.26 -23.11
N GLY A 401 -6.45 2.77 -23.30
CA GLY A 401 -7.30 3.12 -24.45
C GLY A 401 -7.94 1.90 -25.10
N ARG A 402 -9.14 2.07 -25.68
CA ARG A 402 -9.82 1.02 -26.46
C ARG A 402 -9.20 0.87 -27.85
N ASP A 403 -8.71 1.97 -28.42
CA ASP A 403 -7.90 2.03 -29.63
C ASP A 403 -6.64 1.17 -29.54
N VAL A 404 -6.05 1.05 -28.34
CA VAL A 404 -4.93 0.14 -28.08
C VAL A 404 -5.38 -1.32 -28.17
N ASP A 405 -6.53 -1.66 -27.60
CA ASP A 405 -7.07 -3.03 -27.69
C ASP A 405 -7.40 -3.40 -29.14
N GLU A 406 -7.95 -2.47 -29.90
CA GLU A 406 -8.18 -2.60 -31.34
C GLU A 406 -6.88 -2.78 -32.11
N ALA A 407 -5.82 -2.05 -31.77
CA ALA A 407 -4.50 -2.22 -32.38
C ALA A 407 -3.87 -3.58 -32.04
N VAL A 408 -4.03 -4.09 -30.81
CA VAL A 408 -3.60 -5.44 -30.43
C VAL A 408 -4.33 -6.50 -31.26
N LEU A 409 -5.66 -6.38 -31.41
CA LEU A 409 -6.48 -7.29 -32.22
C LEU A 409 -6.14 -7.22 -33.71
N SER A 410 -5.95 -6.02 -34.23
CA SER A 410 -5.55 -5.77 -35.62
C SER A 410 -4.19 -6.39 -35.90
N TYR A 411 -3.22 -6.19 -35.00
CA TYR A 411 -1.90 -6.78 -35.18
C TYR A 411 -1.94 -8.31 -35.09
N LEU A 412 -2.75 -8.86 -34.19
CA LEU A 412 -2.98 -10.31 -34.11
C LEU A 412 -3.57 -10.87 -35.41
N ALA A 413 -4.49 -10.14 -36.05
CA ALA A 413 -5.14 -10.55 -37.30
C ALA A 413 -4.18 -10.57 -38.50
N ASN A 414 -3.06 -9.83 -38.43
CA ASN A 414 -2.00 -9.84 -39.43
C ASN A 414 -1.05 -11.04 -39.32
N GLU A 415 -1.36 -12.02 -38.45
CA GLU A 415 -0.60 -13.27 -38.26
C GLU A 415 0.91 -13.03 -38.05
N PRO A 416 1.29 -12.32 -36.98
CA PRO A 416 2.69 -12.01 -36.73
C PRO A 416 3.50 -13.27 -36.37
N GLY A 417 4.82 -13.17 -36.46
CA GLY A 417 5.73 -14.27 -36.09
C GLY A 417 5.50 -14.77 -34.66
N GLU A 418 5.85 -16.03 -34.41
CA GLU A 418 5.46 -16.77 -33.20
C GLU A 418 5.76 -16.04 -31.88
N ASP A 419 6.95 -15.42 -31.74
CA ASP A 419 7.30 -14.73 -30.50
C ASP A 419 6.44 -13.49 -30.27
N VAL A 420 6.17 -12.70 -31.31
CA VAL A 420 5.27 -11.54 -31.23
C VAL A 420 3.83 -11.98 -30.96
N LEU A 421 3.38 -13.05 -31.64
CA LEU A 421 2.07 -13.66 -31.38
C LEU A 421 1.89 -14.02 -29.91
N ASN A 422 2.92 -14.61 -29.28
CA ASN A 422 2.90 -14.93 -27.86
C ASN A 422 2.77 -13.69 -26.97
N GLU A 423 3.51 -12.61 -27.27
CA GLU A 423 3.41 -11.35 -26.52
C GLU A 423 2.02 -10.72 -26.63
N LEU A 424 1.40 -10.77 -27.81
CA LEU A 424 0.03 -10.29 -28.03
C LEU A 424 -0.99 -11.13 -27.26
N ILE A 425 -0.86 -12.47 -27.25
CA ILE A 425 -1.75 -13.35 -26.48
C ILE A 425 -1.66 -13.07 -24.98
N MET A 426 -0.45 -12.90 -24.44
CA MET A 426 -0.28 -12.52 -23.04
C MET A 426 -0.91 -11.15 -22.75
N SER A 427 -0.66 -10.17 -23.63
CA SER A 427 -1.25 -8.84 -23.54
C SER A 427 -2.78 -8.88 -23.53
N ILE A 428 -3.41 -9.68 -24.39
CA ILE A 428 -4.86 -9.88 -24.41
C ILE A 428 -5.40 -10.35 -23.06
N GLY A 429 -4.71 -11.29 -22.41
CA GLY A 429 -5.06 -11.80 -21.09
C GLY A 429 -4.97 -10.70 -20.02
N GLU A 430 -3.81 -10.05 -19.92
CA GLU A 430 -3.52 -9.03 -18.90
C GLU A 430 -4.40 -7.78 -19.05
N ARG A 431 -4.63 -7.35 -20.30
CA ARG A 431 -5.52 -6.22 -20.64
C ARG A 431 -7.00 -6.57 -20.59
N ARG A 432 -7.33 -7.86 -20.48
CA ARG A 432 -8.69 -8.41 -20.50
C ARG A 432 -9.49 -8.06 -21.75
N ILE A 433 -8.90 -8.26 -22.93
CA ILE A 433 -9.55 -7.99 -24.21
C ILE A 433 -10.57 -9.11 -24.53
N PHE A 434 -11.79 -8.98 -24.03
CA PHE A 434 -12.86 -10.00 -24.20
C PHE A 434 -13.21 -10.29 -25.67
N ALA A 435 -13.05 -9.31 -26.56
CA ALA A 435 -13.29 -9.47 -27.99
C ALA A 435 -12.34 -10.49 -28.66
N ALA A 436 -11.17 -10.76 -28.06
CA ALA A 436 -10.19 -11.71 -28.58
C ALA A 436 -10.58 -13.19 -28.37
N LYS A 437 -11.69 -13.45 -27.68
CA LYS A 437 -12.05 -14.80 -27.20
C LYS A 437 -12.05 -15.86 -28.31
N SER A 438 -12.69 -15.60 -29.44
CA SER A 438 -12.77 -16.55 -30.56
C SER A 438 -11.37 -16.87 -31.11
N VAL A 439 -10.51 -15.86 -31.21
CA VAL A 439 -9.14 -16.03 -31.68
C VAL A 439 -8.31 -16.82 -30.69
N LEU A 440 -8.42 -16.56 -29.39
CA LEU A 440 -7.74 -17.35 -28.36
C LEU A 440 -8.16 -18.83 -28.40
N VAL A 441 -9.45 -19.12 -28.59
CA VAL A 441 -9.94 -20.50 -28.76
C VAL A 441 -9.31 -21.13 -29.99
N LYS A 442 -9.23 -20.43 -31.14
CA LYS A 442 -8.52 -20.93 -32.33
C LYS A 442 -7.05 -21.23 -32.03
N GLN A 443 -6.36 -20.37 -31.29
CA GLN A 443 -4.93 -20.52 -30.96
C GLN A 443 -4.63 -21.67 -29.98
N THR A 444 -5.64 -22.21 -29.29
CA THR A 444 -5.47 -23.48 -28.54
C THR A 444 -5.22 -24.69 -29.46
N GLY A 445 -5.45 -24.58 -30.76
CA GLY A 445 -5.08 -25.59 -31.77
C GLY A 445 -3.76 -25.29 -32.49
N SER A 446 -2.97 -24.32 -32.03
CA SER A 446 -1.71 -23.94 -32.70
C SER A 446 -0.68 -25.08 -32.69
N PRO A 447 0.17 -25.24 -33.73
CA PRO A 447 1.27 -26.20 -33.70
C PRO A 447 2.29 -25.90 -32.59
N SER A 448 2.46 -24.63 -32.20
CA SER A 448 3.36 -24.23 -31.12
C SER A 448 2.75 -24.49 -29.74
N ALA A 449 3.41 -25.34 -28.94
CA ALA A 449 3.00 -25.61 -27.56
C ALA A 449 3.00 -24.34 -26.70
N LYS A 450 3.95 -23.41 -26.93
CA LYS A 450 4.03 -22.12 -26.24
C LYS A 450 2.79 -21.27 -26.52
N VAL A 451 2.35 -21.20 -27.78
CA VAL A 451 1.14 -20.48 -28.20
C VAL A 451 -0.11 -21.11 -27.58
N ARG A 452 -0.25 -22.44 -27.60
CA ARG A 452 -1.38 -23.13 -26.95
C ARG A 452 -1.46 -22.83 -25.45
N GLN A 453 -0.35 -22.95 -24.74
CA GLN A 453 -0.29 -22.68 -23.30
C GLN A 453 -0.65 -21.24 -22.95
N ASN A 454 -0.09 -20.26 -23.66
CA ASN A 454 -0.41 -18.85 -23.41
C ASN A 454 -1.86 -18.53 -23.77
N SER A 455 -2.43 -19.17 -24.79
CA SER A 455 -3.84 -19.02 -25.15
C SER A 455 -4.77 -19.54 -24.06
N LEU A 456 -4.46 -20.70 -23.48
CA LEU A 456 -5.19 -21.26 -22.33
C LEU A 456 -5.10 -20.36 -21.10
N ARG A 457 -3.92 -19.78 -20.83
CA ARG A 457 -3.74 -18.80 -19.74
C ARG A 457 -4.56 -17.54 -19.97
N ALA A 458 -4.54 -16.99 -21.18
CA ALA A 458 -5.36 -15.83 -21.53
C ALA A 458 -6.86 -16.14 -21.42
N LEU A 459 -7.30 -17.33 -21.86
CA LEU A 459 -8.70 -17.78 -21.72
C LEU A 459 -9.15 -17.91 -20.26
N LYS A 460 -8.28 -18.26 -19.31
CA LYS A 460 -8.64 -18.21 -17.87
C LYS A 460 -9.09 -16.80 -17.46
N LEU A 461 -8.47 -15.76 -18.02
CA LEU A 461 -8.76 -14.37 -17.70
C LEU A 461 -9.99 -13.85 -18.46
N VAL A 462 -10.04 -14.03 -19.79
CA VAL A 462 -11.09 -13.42 -20.64
C VAL A 462 -12.23 -14.37 -21.03
N GLY A 463 -12.07 -15.67 -20.85
CA GLY A 463 -13.09 -16.66 -21.13
C GLY A 463 -14.28 -16.59 -20.17
N THR A 464 -15.38 -17.16 -20.62
CA THR A 464 -16.68 -17.24 -19.95
C THR A 464 -17.10 -18.70 -19.79
N PRO A 465 -18.05 -19.01 -18.88
CA PRO A 465 -18.54 -20.38 -18.72
C PRO A 465 -19.08 -21.03 -20.00
N SER A 466 -19.53 -20.24 -20.98
CA SER A 466 -19.98 -20.74 -22.30
C SER A 466 -18.89 -21.45 -23.11
N ASP A 467 -17.62 -21.26 -22.75
CA ASP A 467 -16.48 -21.77 -23.52
C ASP A 467 -16.02 -23.15 -23.01
N ILE A 468 -16.55 -23.58 -21.85
CA ILE A 468 -16.24 -24.89 -21.24
C ILE A 468 -16.50 -26.05 -22.21
N PRO A 469 -17.61 -26.13 -22.96
CA PRO A 469 -17.83 -27.23 -23.91
C PRO A 469 -16.72 -27.35 -24.97
N GLY A 470 -16.20 -26.22 -25.47
CA GLY A 470 -15.10 -26.22 -26.44
C GLY A 470 -13.79 -26.70 -25.84
N LEU A 471 -13.48 -26.28 -24.60
CA LEU A 471 -12.30 -26.74 -23.87
C LEU A 471 -12.38 -28.22 -23.49
N LEU A 472 -13.57 -28.74 -23.18
CA LEU A 472 -13.78 -30.18 -22.98
C LEU A 472 -13.47 -30.94 -24.28
N GLY A 473 -13.95 -30.45 -25.42
CA GLY A 473 -13.61 -31.04 -26.72
C GLY A 473 -12.11 -30.99 -27.06
N LEU A 474 -11.38 -29.97 -26.59
CA LEU A 474 -9.92 -29.92 -26.69
C LEU A 474 -9.27 -30.96 -25.78
N LEU A 475 -9.64 -30.98 -24.49
CA LEU A 475 -9.10 -31.89 -23.48
C LEU A 475 -9.12 -33.35 -23.96
N LEU A 476 -10.24 -33.81 -24.50
CA LEU A 476 -10.43 -35.19 -24.95
C LEU A 476 -9.62 -35.56 -26.21
N ARG A 477 -9.11 -34.58 -26.95
CA ARG A 477 -8.27 -34.79 -28.15
C ARG A 477 -6.78 -34.61 -27.89
N THR A 478 -6.43 -33.93 -26.79
CA THR A 478 -5.04 -33.66 -26.44
C THR A 478 -4.36 -34.91 -25.90
N ALA A 479 -3.26 -35.32 -26.52
CA ALA A 479 -2.45 -36.45 -26.06
C ALA A 479 -1.33 -36.05 -25.08
N ASP A 480 -0.94 -34.77 -25.05
CA ASP A 480 0.12 -34.26 -24.16
C ASP A 480 -0.41 -34.03 -22.73
N GLU A 481 0.16 -34.74 -21.76
CA GLU A 481 -0.28 -34.69 -20.36
C GLU A 481 -0.13 -33.30 -19.72
N ARG A 482 0.93 -32.54 -20.07
CA ARG A 482 1.15 -31.20 -19.52
C ARG A 482 0.10 -30.23 -20.03
N GLU A 483 -0.25 -30.36 -21.31
CA GLU A 483 -1.30 -29.58 -21.94
C GLU A 483 -2.68 -29.95 -21.41
N GLN A 484 -2.97 -31.24 -21.19
CA GLN A 484 -4.20 -31.68 -20.51
C GLN A 484 -4.38 -30.95 -19.18
N VAL A 485 -3.36 -30.94 -18.32
CA VAL A 485 -3.41 -30.24 -17.02
C VAL A 485 -3.73 -28.75 -17.19
N GLU A 486 -3.18 -28.07 -18.19
CA GLU A 486 -3.47 -26.66 -18.46
C GLU A 486 -4.92 -26.42 -18.92
N VAL A 487 -5.45 -27.31 -19.77
CA VAL A 487 -6.86 -27.27 -20.21
C VAL A 487 -7.79 -27.54 -19.03
N GLU A 488 -7.48 -28.51 -18.18
CA GLU A 488 -8.24 -28.82 -16.96
C GLU A 488 -8.30 -27.61 -16.01
N ASN A 489 -7.15 -26.95 -15.82
CA ASN A 489 -7.06 -25.73 -15.01
C ASN A 489 -7.88 -24.59 -15.61
N ALA A 490 -7.91 -24.47 -16.95
CA ALA A 490 -8.75 -23.49 -17.63
C ALA A 490 -10.24 -23.78 -17.44
N ILE A 491 -10.67 -25.03 -17.59
CA ILE A 491 -12.06 -25.46 -17.36
C ILE A 491 -12.47 -25.17 -15.91
N SER A 492 -11.66 -25.57 -14.92
CA SER A 492 -11.95 -25.32 -13.49
C SER A 492 -12.06 -23.82 -13.19
N ALA A 493 -11.16 -22.99 -13.75
CA ALA A 493 -11.20 -21.54 -13.58
C ALA A 493 -12.49 -20.92 -14.17
N LEU A 494 -12.90 -21.35 -15.37
CA LEU A 494 -14.13 -20.87 -16.00
C LEU A 494 -15.38 -21.36 -15.28
N ALA A 495 -15.40 -22.61 -14.83
CA ALA A 495 -16.50 -23.16 -14.04
C ALA A 495 -16.70 -22.38 -12.74
N LYS A 496 -15.61 -21.98 -12.07
CA LYS A 496 -15.66 -21.16 -10.84
C LYS A 496 -16.21 -19.75 -11.06
N LYS A 497 -16.29 -19.25 -12.31
CA LYS A 497 -16.98 -18.00 -12.65
C LYS A 497 -18.52 -18.13 -12.65
N ILE A 498 -19.07 -19.35 -12.60
CA ILE A 498 -20.51 -19.56 -12.43
C ILE A 498 -20.88 -19.26 -10.97
N ALA A 499 -21.84 -18.35 -10.79
CA ALA A 499 -22.24 -17.82 -9.49
C ALA A 499 -22.80 -18.91 -8.56
N ASN A 500 -23.66 -19.80 -9.08
CA ASN A 500 -24.20 -20.92 -8.33
C ASN A 500 -23.16 -22.07 -8.24
N PRO A 501 -22.63 -22.41 -7.05
CA PRO A 501 -21.69 -23.51 -6.89
C PRO A 501 -22.23 -24.86 -7.36
N LEU A 502 -23.54 -25.09 -7.24
CA LEU A 502 -24.21 -26.33 -7.62
C LEU A 502 -24.50 -26.46 -9.13
N ALA A 503 -24.12 -25.45 -9.91
CA ALA A 503 -24.28 -25.44 -11.36
C ALA A 503 -22.94 -25.48 -12.12
N ARG A 504 -21.81 -25.50 -11.40
CA ARG A 504 -20.46 -25.35 -11.99
C ARG A 504 -20.05 -26.54 -12.86
N SER A 505 -20.54 -27.73 -12.53
CA SER A 505 -20.26 -28.98 -13.25
C SER A 505 -21.22 -29.26 -14.41
N GLY A 506 -22.25 -28.43 -14.63
CA GLY A 506 -23.34 -28.74 -15.57
C GLY A 506 -22.88 -29.14 -16.97
N ALA A 507 -21.93 -28.40 -17.55
CA ALA A 507 -21.38 -28.70 -18.88
C ALA A 507 -20.56 -30.00 -18.90
N VAL A 508 -19.88 -30.34 -17.80
CA VAL A 508 -19.06 -31.56 -17.68
C VAL A 508 -19.97 -32.78 -17.54
N LYS A 509 -21.00 -32.70 -16.69
CA LYS A 509 -22.03 -33.75 -16.56
C LYS A 509 -22.73 -34.02 -17.89
N ALA A 510 -23.18 -32.97 -18.57
CA ALA A 510 -23.82 -33.11 -19.88
C ALA A 510 -22.92 -33.72 -20.97
N ARG A 511 -21.60 -33.54 -20.87
CA ARG A 511 -20.62 -34.22 -21.76
C ARG A 511 -20.43 -35.67 -21.34
N LEU A 512 -20.32 -35.95 -20.05
CA LEU A 512 -20.16 -37.28 -19.47
C LEU A 512 -21.34 -38.20 -19.84
N ASP A 513 -22.57 -37.71 -19.80
CA ASP A 513 -23.80 -38.47 -20.14
C ASP A 513 -23.79 -39.00 -21.59
N LYS A 514 -22.99 -38.39 -22.47
CA LYS A 514 -22.89 -38.75 -23.89
C LYS A 514 -21.58 -39.45 -24.25
N GLU A 515 -20.66 -39.57 -23.30
CA GLU A 515 -19.34 -40.12 -23.53
C GLU A 515 -19.36 -41.64 -23.43
N THR A 516 -18.81 -42.33 -24.42
CA THR A 516 -18.77 -43.81 -24.45
C THR A 516 -17.36 -44.34 -24.22
N GLU A 517 -16.33 -43.55 -24.56
CA GLU A 517 -14.94 -43.96 -24.39
C GLU A 517 -14.52 -43.87 -22.91
N ILE A 518 -14.04 -45.00 -22.37
CA ILE A 518 -13.69 -45.14 -20.94
C ILE A 518 -12.62 -44.13 -20.54
N LYS A 519 -11.57 -43.98 -21.34
CA LYS A 519 -10.51 -42.99 -21.11
C LYS A 519 -11.07 -41.58 -20.97
N ASN A 520 -11.99 -41.18 -21.84
CA ASN A 520 -12.61 -39.86 -21.81
C ASN A 520 -13.51 -39.69 -20.58
N LYS A 521 -14.26 -40.73 -20.19
CA LYS A 521 -15.02 -40.72 -18.93
C LYS A 521 -14.12 -40.47 -17.72
N CYS A 522 -12.99 -41.17 -17.63
CA CYS A 522 -12.01 -40.98 -16.56
C CYS A 522 -11.52 -39.52 -16.48
N MET A 523 -11.19 -38.91 -17.62
CA MET A 523 -10.79 -37.49 -17.68
C MET A 523 -11.89 -36.55 -17.19
N LEU A 524 -13.15 -36.81 -17.56
CA LEU A 524 -14.30 -36.01 -17.14
C LEU A 524 -14.55 -36.13 -15.62
N PHE A 525 -14.37 -37.31 -15.03
CA PHE A 525 -14.46 -37.48 -13.56
C PHE A 525 -13.40 -36.65 -12.83
N LEU A 526 -12.15 -36.66 -13.31
CA LEU A 526 -11.07 -35.86 -12.72
C LEU A 526 -11.38 -34.35 -12.78
N ILE A 527 -12.00 -33.88 -13.86
CA ILE A 527 -12.50 -32.49 -13.96
C ILE A 527 -13.57 -32.20 -12.91
N LEU A 528 -14.54 -33.09 -12.69
CA LEU A 528 -15.56 -32.91 -11.66
C LEU A 528 -14.90 -32.72 -10.28
N GLY A 529 -13.88 -33.54 -9.99
CA GLY A 529 -13.04 -33.41 -8.80
C GLY A 529 -12.42 -32.02 -8.62
N LYS A 530 -11.82 -31.48 -9.70
CA LYS A 530 -11.21 -30.14 -9.69
C LYS A 530 -12.21 -28.98 -9.61
N ILE A 531 -13.44 -29.17 -10.08
CA ILE A 531 -14.50 -28.16 -10.00
C ILE A 531 -15.07 -28.11 -8.58
N GLY A 532 -15.35 -29.28 -7.98
CA GLY A 532 -15.92 -29.39 -6.63
C GLY A 532 -17.34 -28.88 -6.51
N ASP A 533 -18.18 -29.23 -7.48
CA ASP A 533 -19.62 -28.97 -7.43
C ASP A 533 -20.31 -30.17 -6.77
N ASP A 534 -20.85 -29.98 -5.56
CA ASP A 534 -21.45 -31.06 -4.77
C ASP A 534 -22.60 -31.79 -5.48
N SER A 535 -23.23 -31.16 -6.49
CA SER A 535 -24.24 -31.84 -7.32
C SER A 535 -23.67 -32.95 -8.21
N ALA A 536 -22.35 -33.08 -8.30
CA ALA A 536 -21.65 -34.14 -9.01
C ALA A 536 -21.19 -35.30 -8.10
N LEU A 537 -21.32 -35.18 -6.76
CA LEU A 537 -20.99 -36.28 -5.84
C LEU A 537 -21.81 -37.56 -6.11
N PRO A 538 -23.13 -37.50 -6.39
CA PRO A 538 -23.89 -38.71 -6.73
C PRO A 538 -23.32 -39.44 -7.96
N VAL A 539 -22.87 -38.69 -8.97
CA VAL A 539 -22.28 -39.24 -10.19
C VAL A 539 -20.95 -39.96 -9.88
N LEU A 540 -20.12 -39.39 -9.01
CA LEU A 540 -18.87 -40.05 -8.59
C LEU A 540 -19.13 -41.28 -7.72
N ARG A 541 -20.13 -41.24 -6.84
CA ARG A 541 -20.53 -42.39 -6.02
C ARG A 541 -21.03 -43.56 -6.86
N GLU A 542 -21.75 -43.28 -7.95
CA GLU A 542 -22.13 -44.30 -8.92
C GLU A 542 -20.90 -44.91 -9.60
N ALA A 543 -19.95 -44.07 -10.04
CA ALA A 543 -18.71 -44.50 -10.68
C ALA A 543 -17.79 -45.35 -9.79
N LEU A 544 -17.86 -45.21 -8.46
CA LEU A 544 -17.14 -46.09 -7.52
C LEU A 544 -17.61 -47.57 -7.60
N ASN A 545 -18.81 -47.82 -8.13
CA ASN A 545 -19.38 -49.15 -8.28
C ASN A 545 -19.32 -49.65 -9.73
N ASP A 546 -18.56 -48.97 -10.61
CA ASP A 546 -18.40 -49.39 -12.00
C ASP A 546 -17.59 -50.69 -12.11
N SER A 547 -17.94 -51.52 -13.09
CA SER A 547 -17.21 -52.75 -13.42
C SER A 547 -15.78 -52.50 -13.94
N ASN A 548 -15.50 -51.31 -14.48
CA ASN A 548 -14.20 -50.95 -15.02
C ASN A 548 -13.30 -50.31 -13.94
N ALA A 549 -12.13 -50.91 -13.70
CA ALA A 549 -11.20 -50.45 -12.67
C ALA A 549 -10.64 -49.04 -12.90
N ASP A 550 -10.49 -48.59 -14.16
CA ASP A 550 -10.00 -47.24 -14.48
C ASP A 550 -11.04 -46.17 -14.13
N VAL A 551 -12.34 -46.51 -14.26
CA VAL A 551 -13.45 -45.64 -13.86
C VAL A 551 -13.47 -45.48 -12.35
N VAL A 552 -13.32 -46.58 -11.61
CA VAL A 552 -13.25 -46.58 -10.15
C VAL A 552 -12.03 -45.76 -9.69
N ASP A 553 -10.85 -45.98 -10.27
CA ASP A 553 -9.64 -45.21 -9.94
C ASP A 553 -9.83 -43.71 -10.18
N ALA A 554 -10.40 -43.32 -11.34
CA ALA A 554 -10.68 -41.93 -11.65
C ALA A 554 -11.68 -41.29 -10.66
N ALA A 555 -12.71 -42.04 -10.23
CA ALA A 555 -13.67 -41.57 -9.25
C ALA A 555 -13.03 -41.36 -7.86
N VAL A 556 -12.20 -42.30 -7.40
CA VAL A 556 -11.44 -42.17 -6.15
C VAL A 556 -10.52 -40.95 -6.21
N ARG A 557 -9.77 -40.77 -7.29
CA ARG A 557 -8.89 -39.60 -7.48
C ARG A 557 -9.67 -38.29 -7.51
N ALA A 558 -10.82 -38.26 -8.18
CA ALA A 558 -11.67 -37.09 -8.25
C ALA A 558 -12.19 -36.67 -6.87
N LEU A 559 -12.66 -37.63 -6.05
CA LEU A 559 -13.05 -37.38 -4.66
C LEU A 559 -11.84 -36.95 -3.81
N ALA A 560 -10.67 -37.56 -4.02
CA ALA A 560 -9.48 -37.25 -3.24
C ALA A 560 -8.98 -35.81 -3.48
N VAL A 561 -9.25 -35.22 -4.64
CA VAL A 561 -8.92 -33.80 -4.95
C VAL A 561 -10.07 -32.83 -4.71
N TRP A 562 -11.20 -33.29 -4.15
CA TRP A 562 -12.38 -32.44 -3.92
C TRP A 562 -12.02 -31.21 -3.05
N PRO A 563 -12.39 -29.98 -3.47
CA PRO A 563 -11.90 -28.75 -2.87
C PRO A 563 -12.63 -28.36 -1.58
N THR A 564 -13.62 -29.12 -1.15
CA THR A 564 -14.44 -28.89 0.05
C THR A 564 -14.49 -30.14 0.92
N ALA A 565 -14.95 -30.00 2.18
CA ALA A 565 -15.07 -31.12 3.12
C ALA A 565 -16.32 -32.00 2.88
N THR A 566 -17.09 -31.76 1.82
CA THR A 566 -18.37 -32.47 1.56
C THR A 566 -18.18 -33.92 1.12
N ALA A 567 -17.04 -34.25 0.53
CA ALA A 567 -16.65 -35.61 0.16
C ALA A 567 -15.90 -36.37 1.28
N LYS A 568 -15.81 -35.79 2.49
CA LYS A 568 -15.00 -36.34 3.58
C LYS A 568 -15.43 -37.75 3.99
N ASP A 569 -16.74 -37.97 4.13
CA ASP A 569 -17.28 -39.27 4.55
C ASP A 569 -17.15 -40.31 3.42
N ASP A 570 -17.29 -39.89 2.16
CA ASP A 570 -17.02 -40.74 0.99
C ASP A 570 -15.57 -41.24 1.01
N ILE A 571 -14.63 -40.33 1.26
CA ILE A 571 -13.20 -40.63 1.32
C ILE A 571 -12.86 -41.58 2.49
N LEU A 572 -13.45 -41.36 3.65
CA LEU A 572 -13.27 -42.26 4.81
C LEU A 572 -13.75 -43.68 4.49
N GLN A 573 -14.96 -43.79 3.92
CA GLN A 573 -15.53 -45.09 3.55
C GLN A 573 -14.66 -45.84 2.53
N ILE A 574 -14.10 -45.13 1.53
CA ILE A 574 -13.19 -45.75 0.56
C ILE A 574 -11.92 -46.24 1.26
N ASN A 575 -11.32 -45.44 2.14
CA ASN A 575 -10.10 -45.82 2.86
C ASN A 575 -10.31 -47.08 3.71
N GLU A 576 -11.45 -47.21 4.39
CA GLU A 576 -11.78 -48.37 5.24
C GLU A 576 -12.05 -49.67 4.46
N THR A 577 -12.38 -49.58 3.18
CA THR A 577 -12.83 -50.73 2.38
C THR A 577 -11.91 -51.10 1.23
N THR A 578 -11.04 -50.18 0.80
CA THR A 578 -10.14 -50.40 -0.33
C THR A 578 -9.06 -51.43 -0.01
N LYS A 579 -8.65 -52.17 -1.04
CA LYS A 579 -7.50 -53.10 -1.00
C LYS A 579 -6.36 -52.61 -1.90
N ASN A 580 -6.48 -51.39 -2.42
CA ASN A 580 -5.50 -50.78 -3.31
C ASN A 580 -4.67 -49.76 -2.52
N ASP A 581 -3.39 -50.07 -2.32
CA ASP A 581 -2.42 -49.23 -1.60
C ASP A 581 -2.40 -47.77 -2.09
N VAL A 582 -2.59 -47.53 -3.40
CA VAL A 582 -2.62 -46.18 -3.97
C VAL A 582 -3.87 -45.43 -3.50
N HIS A 583 -5.02 -46.10 -3.47
CA HIS A 583 -6.28 -45.51 -3.01
C HIS A 583 -6.23 -45.24 -1.52
N GLU A 584 -5.65 -46.15 -0.74
CA GLU A 584 -5.43 -45.97 0.69
C GLU A 584 -4.63 -44.69 0.99
N ILE A 585 -3.47 -44.50 0.32
CA ILE A 585 -2.65 -43.28 0.47
C ILE A 585 -3.44 -42.03 0.08
N LEU A 586 -4.05 -42.03 -1.10
CA LEU A 586 -4.73 -40.86 -1.65
C LEU A 586 -5.91 -40.43 -0.77
N THR A 587 -6.70 -41.40 -0.31
CA THR A 587 -7.87 -41.14 0.53
C THR A 587 -7.48 -40.68 1.92
N LEU A 588 -6.46 -41.25 2.54
CA LEU A 588 -5.98 -40.80 3.84
C LEU A 588 -5.43 -39.36 3.78
N GLN A 589 -4.63 -39.04 2.76
CA GLN A 589 -4.14 -37.68 2.53
C GLN A 589 -5.30 -36.69 2.29
N ALA A 590 -6.29 -37.10 1.51
CA ALA A 590 -7.48 -36.29 1.24
C ALA A 590 -8.33 -36.06 2.49
N TYR A 591 -8.54 -37.09 3.32
CA TYR A 591 -9.31 -37.03 4.56
C TYR A 591 -8.69 -36.02 5.52
N VAL A 592 -7.39 -36.11 5.77
CA VAL A 592 -6.66 -35.18 6.63
C VAL A 592 -6.69 -33.75 6.06
N ARG A 593 -6.51 -33.58 4.74
CA ARG A 593 -6.65 -32.27 4.09
C ARG A 593 -8.04 -31.69 4.31
N MET A 594 -9.10 -32.48 4.12
CA MET A 594 -10.49 -32.05 4.24
C MET A 594 -10.84 -31.64 5.68
N ILE A 595 -10.34 -32.35 6.69
CA ILE A 595 -10.45 -31.91 8.10
C ILE A 595 -9.82 -30.51 8.24
N GLY A 596 -8.63 -30.29 7.67
CA GLY A 596 -7.96 -29.00 7.66
C GLY A 596 -8.71 -27.85 6.95
N LEU A 597 -9.63 -28.16 6.03
CA LEU A 597 -10.48 -27.15 5.37
C LEU A 597 -11.57 -26.62 6.30
N GLU A 598 -11.97 -27.41 7.31
CA GLU A 598 -13.01 -27.05 8.29
C GLU A 598 -12.45 -26.15 9.41
N LYS A 599 -11.88 -24.99 9.05
CA LYS A 599 -11.15 -24.09 9.99
C LYS A 599 -11.94 -23.64 11.22
N PHE A 600 -13.26 -23.65 11.16
CA PHE A 600 -14.16 -23.24 12.25
C PHE A 600 -14.77 -24.41 13.02
N ARG A 601 -14.36 -25.65 12.70
CA ARG A 601 -14.82 -26.83 13.43
C ARG A 601 -14.30 -26.81 14.85
N ALA A 602 -15.10 -27.31 15.79
CA ALA A 602 -14.68 -27.47 17.17
C ALA A 602 -13.38 -28.30 17.22
N PRO A 603 -12.30 -27.80 17.85
CA PRO A 603 -11.02 -28.49 17.91
C PRO A 603 -11.15 -29.95 18.38
N GLU A 604 -11.98 -30.20 19.39
CA GLU A 604 -12.22 -31.54 19.93
C GLU A 604 -12.79 -32.51 18.88
N ALA A 605 -13.72 -32.03 18.04
CA ALA A 605 -14.30 -32.83 16.97
C ALA A 605 -13.30 -33.09 15.84
N ALA A 606 -12.48 -32.10 15.47
CA ALA A 606 -11.43 -32.27 14.47
C ALA A 606 -10.34 -33.24 14.95
N ILE A 607 -9.97 -33.18 16.23
CA ILE A 607 -9.01 -34.10 16.84
C ILE A 607 -9.54 -35.53 16.89
N LYS A 608 -10.85 -35.73 17.10
CA LYS A 608 -11.46 -37.07 17.00
C LYS A 608 -11.24 -37.67 15.61
N ASP A 609 -11.51 -36.90 14.55
CA ASP A 609 -11.33 -37.35 13.17
C ASP A 609 -9.84 -37.56 12.83
N LEU A 610 -8.93 -36.70 13.34
CA LEU A 610 -7.49 -36.88 13.15
C LEU A 610 -6.95 -38.12 13.88
N LYS A 611 -7.49 -38.46 15.06
CA LYS A 611 -7.18 -39.73 15.74
C LYS A 611 -7.65 -40.94 14.94
N LEU A 612 -8.82 -40.86 14.32
CA LEU A 612 -9.30 -41.89 13.40
C LEU A 612 -8.36 -42.03 12.20
N ALA A 613 -7.99 -40.92 11.56
CA ALA A 613 -7.03 -40.91 10.45
C ALA A 613 -5.68 -41.53 10.85
N TYR A 614 -5.19 -41.23 12.06
CA TYR A 614 -3.96 -41.84 12.58
C TYR A 614 -4.08 -43.35 12.75
N GLY A 615 -5.23 -43.84 13.21
CA GLY A 615 -5.49 -45.27 13.37
C GLY A 615 -5.56 -46.03 12.04
N LEU A 616 -5.91 -45.33 10.96
CA LEU A 616 -5.92 -45.85 9.58
C LEU A 616 -4.56 -45.70 8.88
N ALA A 617 -3.58 -45.04 9.49
CA ALA A 617 -2.27 -44.80 8.91
C ALA A 617 -1.30 -45.95 9.21
N ASP A 618 -0.84 -46.65 8.18
CA ASP A 618 0.14 -47.72 8.32
C ASP A 618 1.57 -47.19 8.16
N ARG A 619 1.79 -46.19 7.29
CA ARG A 619 3.13 -45.68 6.97
C ARG A 619 3.54 -44.53 7.90
N PRO A 620 4.84 -44.40 8.23
CA PRO A 620 5.34 -43.27 9.01
C PRO A 620 5.00 -41.91 8.41
N GLU A 621 5.08 -41.76 7.08
CA GLU A 621 4.78 -40.49 6.39
C GLU A 621 3.31 -40.07 6.50
N GLU A 622 2.38 -41.02 6.56
CA GLU A 622 0.96 -40.76 6.78
C GLU A 622 0.70 -40.31 8.23
N LYS A 623 1.35 -40.96 9.19
CA LYS A 623 1.32 -40.58 10.61
C LYS A 623 1.87 -39.17 10.81
N LYS A 624 2.98 -38.82 10.13
CA LYS A 624 3.55 -37.47 10.13
C LYS A 624 2.59 -36.43 9.55
N LEU A 625 1.87 -36.78 8.48
CA LEU A 625 0.87 -35.90 7.87
C LEU A 625 -0.29 -35.58 8.84
N VAL A 626 -0.76 -36.56 9.62
CA VAL A 626 -1.75 -36.33 10.68
C VAL A 626 -1.18 -35.42 11.79
N LEU A 627 0.04 -35.71 12.27
CA LEU A 627 0.72 -34.92 13.30
C LEU A 627 0.89 -33.46 12.89
N GLY A 628 1.23 -33.22 11.62
CA GLY A 628 1.35 -31.88 11.03
C GLY A 628 0.05 -31.08 11.02
N MET A 629 -1.11 -31.74 11.06
CA MET A 629 -2.42 -31.09 11.07
C MET A 629 -2.92 -30.72 12.47
N LEU A 630 -2.47 -31.43 13.52
CA LEU A 630 -2.92 -31.21 14.91
C LEU A 630 -2.82 -29.74 15.39
N PRO A 631 -1.74 -28.97 15.10
CA PRO A 631 -1.63 -27.59 15.55
C PRO A 631 -2.75 -26.66 15.08
N ASN A 632 -3.37 -26.94 13.93
CA ASN A 632 -4.49 -26.14 13.40
C ASN A 632 -5.74 -26.26 14.28
N PHE A 633 -5.84 -27.31 15.10
CA PHE A 633 -6.96 -27.61 16.00
C PHE A 633 -6.47 -27.74 17.44
N SER A 634 -5.68 -26.75 17.89
CA SER A 634 -5.06 -26.75 19.22
C SER A 634 -6.08 -26.75 20.37
N CYS A 635 -6.11 -27.86 21.12
CA CYS A 635 -6.87 -28.10 22.37
C CYS A 635 -6.10 -29.07 23.29
N GLY A 636 -6.59 -29.29 24.52
CA GLY A 636 -5.96 -30.21 25.48
C GLY A 636 -5.81 -31.63 24.92
N GLY A 637 -6.86 -32.15 24.26
CA GLY A 637 -6.84 -33.47 23.64
C GLY A 637 -5.85 -33.59 22.46
N ALA A 638 -5.57 -32.50 21.74
CA ALA A 638 -4.55 -32.47 20.70
C ALA A 638 -3.14 -32.60 21.28
N LEU A 639 -2.89 -31.89 22.38
CA LEU A 639 -1.62 -31.88 23.09
C LEU A 639 -1.30 -33.24 23.73
N GLU A 640 -2.29 -33.83 24.40
CA GLU A 640 -2.16 -35.17 24.98
C GLU A 640 -1.87 -36.23 23.90
N PHE A 641 -2.60 -36.16 22.78
CA PHE A 641 -2.39 -37.08 21.68
C PHE A 641 -0.98 -36.95 21.08
N ALA A 642 -0.54 -35.74 20.75
CA ALA A 642 0.81 -35.51 20.23
C ALA A 642 1.91 -36.00 21.19
N ARG A 643 1.76 -35.76 22.51
CA ARG A 643 2.72 -36.25 23.53
C ARG A 643 2.82 -37.75 23.59
N SER A 644 1.68 -38.45 23.49
CA SER A 644 1.65 -39.92 23.51
C SER A 644 2.45 -40.57 22.37
N LEU A 645 2.75 -39.79 21.32
CA LEU A 645 3.42 -40.27 20.11
C LEU A 645 4.93 -39.92 20.04
N VAL A 646 5.48 -39.19 21.02
CA VAL A 646 6.88 -38.74 21.02
C VAL A 646 7.88 -39.90 21.22
N GLU A 647 7.43 -41.00 21.81
CA GLU A 647 8.28 -42.17 22.08
C GLU A 647 8.53 -43.05 20.84
N PHE A 648 7.78 -42.86 19.75
CA PHE A 648 7.93 -43.64 18.52
C PHE A 648 9.02 -43.06 17.61
N ARG A 649 10.12 -43.81 17.46
CA ARG A 649 11.33 -43.37 16.76
C ARG A 649 11.08 -42.78 15.37
N ASP A 650 10.18 -43.36 14.59
CA ASP A 650 9.98 -42.99 13.17
C ASP A 650 9.15 -41.72 12.96
N ILE A 651 8.49 -41.20 14.01
CA ILE A 651 7.62 -40.00 13.97
C ILE A 651 7.90 -39.02 15.12
N LYS A 652 8.96 -39.25 15.89
CA LYS A 652 9.31 -38.51 17.10
C LYS A 652 9.48 -37.01 16.85
N GLU A 653 10.17 -36.66 15.76
CA GLU A 653 10.46 -35.26 15.43
C GLU A 653 9.18 -34.48 15.10
N GLU A 654 8.30 -35.04 14.27
CA GLU A 654 7.01 -34.43 13.95
C GLU A 654 6.07 -34.37 15.15
N ALA A 655 6.07 -35.39 16.01
CA ALA A 655 5.27 -35.41 17.24
C ALA A 655 5.74 -34.31 18.21
N GLN A 656 7.05 -34.17 18.40
CA GLN A 656 7.62 -33.10 19.24
C GLN A 656 7.31 -31.71 18.67
N ALA A 657 7.47 -31.53 17.35
CA ALA A 657 7.14 -30.28 16.68
C ALA A 657 5.64 -29.91 16.82
N ALA A 658 4.74 -30.90 16.76
CA ALA A 658 3.33 -30.70 17.00
C ALA A 658 3.06 -30.28 18.45
N VAL A 659 3.68 -30.94 19.44
CA VAL A 659 3.57 -30.58 20.87
C VAL A 659 3.96 -29.12 21.10
N ASP A 660 5.10 -28.70 20.56
CA ASP A 660 5.62 -27.34 20.78
C ASP A 660 4.74 -26.27 20.13
N LYS A 661 4.24 -26.53 18.91
CA LYS A 661 3.31 -25.63 18.23
C LYS A 661 1.96 -25.53 18.95
N ILE A 662 1.41 -26.64 19.42
CA ILE A 662 0.12 -26.67 20.14
C ILE A 662 0.24 -25.92 21.48
N LYS A 663 1.29 -26.15 22.27
CA LYS A 663 1.53 -25.41 23.53
C LYS A 663 1.54 -23.91 23.28
N LYS A 664 2.34 -23.46 22.30
CA LYS A 664 2.43 -22.05 21.93
C LYS A 664 1.10 -21.43 21.56
N GLU A 665 0.24 -22.14 20.82
CA GLU A 665 -1.09 -21.64 20.46
C GLU A 665 -2.08 -21.64 21.64
N LEU A 666 -1.98 -22.60 22.56
CA LEU A 666 -2.77 -22.60 23.80
C LEU A 666 -2.36 -21.46 24.73
N ASP A 667 -1.06 -21.20 24.88
CA ASP A 667 -0.54 -20.10 25.71
C ASP A 667 -0.99 -18.74 25.16
N LYS A 668 -0.97 -18.56 23.84
CA LYS A 668 -1.52 -17.36 23.18
C LYS A 668 -3.02 -17.18 23.41
N LYS A 669 -3.79 -18.27 23.45
CA LYS A 669 -5.23 -18.21 23.72
C LYS A 669 -5.52 -17.92 25.20
N ALA A 670 -4.67 -18.35 26.12
CA ALA A 670 -4.78 -18.07 27.55
C ALA A 670 -4.35 -16.64 27.92
N ALA A 671 -3.50 -16.01 27.11
CA ALA A 671 -3.03 -14.62 27.30
C ALA A 671 -3.94 -13.56 26.64
N LYS A 672 -4.97 -13.96 25.91
CA LYS A 672 -6.02 -13.11 25.33
C LYS A 672 -7.29 -13.26 26.13
#